data_AF-A0A1F5WNI6-F1
#
_entry.id   AF-A0A1F5WNI6-F1
#
_cell.length_a   1.000
_cell.length_b   1.000
_cell.length_c   1.000
_cell.angle_alpha   90.00
_cell.angle_beta   90.00
_cell.angle_gamma   90.00
#
_symmetry.space_group_name_H-M   'P 1'
#
loop_
_entity.id
_entity.type
_entity.pdbx_description
1 polymer ?
#
loop_
_entity_poly.entity_id
_entity_poly.type
_entity_poly.pdbx_seq_one_letter_code
_entity_poly.pdbx_strand_id
1 'polypeptide(L)'
;MKRVFQDIIKTNPRSLLKYISEEAANKEWAVTAIKEASSFYPEEFIDNAYNFDVKIYGTQIKLAAHAAHKNRSFQRIIGSAAALVRLDDKFINNLIIDSINNDPKSGLSFYSAPENKQEEEESYYKKIYSKEIRDQIIYRLIERDPKFLLDNYQKMRNMDSSAEALKRLILSSATKAPESIVLNFKKNWEDLPYMPGVFEKVFLNDPVSIGKRLEFQSETSIGAIIMKLLRKSSQPQIIKFIDALDEISLSKKTNENLYIKYIVNLDRIALIYASQPNTKLNEALKLATSKDFLQFLIELRSSEQKIGSIGIEKLMSKVALEEVRKINDLHERPDTERFKLVEKMRTSELYTLMVYGEEEIFTSTFNGLFSRMIEKMKVSHLKGDELLKNSGFNKFRTLIKMASSFNRIQEFLSTMDSADSKEILQKFIRLDETEDFLNQAVAIADTFNSIQDPAILMALSSEIKSEYKRVNETKNKKATTVYGLLAGLFAQKKTIDDEWIKEMSQKYKLSNLLEINQADLFDQYGSNVQEYFFYDDDDGKASFTSFLNQYKGKNEWKIEDKNEFVVITSSARNGKKIEIFANKPNHQYDGSEKINEYFKTKKISPSIIVHRGHSYHTSDTIQRITAGARIVSLGSCGGYNNITAVLEKSPNSHIISTKGVGTMTINDPLFFALNEEIRNSGKINWSIFWSQMEKKLSGNKVFNDYVSPHRNLGVVFLKAYNKNLQNE
;
A
#
# COMPACT_ATOMS: atom_id res chain seq x y z
N MET A 1 -16.45 -54.20 -24.37
CA MET A 1 -16.22 -53.14 -23.37
C MET A 1 -15.13 -52.14 -23.76
N LYS A 2 -13.86 -52.54 -23.94
CA LYS A 2 -12.77 -51.61 -24.34
C LYS A 2 -13.10 -50.73 -25.55
N ARG A 3 -13.68 -51.32 -26.61
CA ARG A 3 -14.14 -50.61 -27.82
C ARG A 3 -15.27 -49.61 -27.54
N VAL A 4 -16.24 -49.99 -26.71
CA VAL A 4 -17.36 -49.13 -26.27
C VAL A 4 -16.84 -47.92 -25.48
N PHE A 5 -15.86 -48.10 -24.60
CA PHE A 5 -15.22 -46.99 -23.89
C PHE A 5 -14.43 -46.06 -24.82
N GLN A 6 -13.69 -46.60 -25.78
CA GLN A 6 -12.97 -45.80 -26.79
C GLN A 6 -13.93 -44.97 -27.66
N ASP A 7 -15.11 -45.50 -27.97
CA ASP A 7 -16.14 -44.77 -28.72
C ASP A 7 -16.84 -43.71 -27.85
N ILE A 8 -17.06 -43.97 -26.55
CA ILE A 8 -17.61 -42.99 -25.60
C ILE A 8 -16.62 -41.84 -25.35
N ILE A 9 -15.31 -42.10 -25.30
CA ILE A 9 -14.28 -41.05 -25.19
C ILE A 9 -14.32 -40.10 -26.38
N LYS A 10 -14.58 -40.63 -27.59
CA LYS A 10 -14.66 -39.83 -28.82
C LYS A 10 -15.95 -39.04 -28.95
N THR A 11 -17.04 -39.49 -28.33
CA THR A 11 -18.39 -38.95 -28.56
C THR A 11 -18.97 -38.19 -27.36
N ASN A 12 -18.68 -38.60 -26.12
CA ASN A 12 -19.14 -37.96 -24.89
C ASN A 12 -18.20 -38.25 -23.69
N PRO A 13 -16.95 -37.78 -23.71
CA PRO A 13 -15.93 -38.04 -22.68
C PRO A 13 -16.31 -37.52 -21.28
N ARG A 14 -17.14 -36.47 -21.19
CA ARG A 14 -17.63 -35.89 -19.94
C ARG A 14 -18.48 -36.87 -19.12
N SER A 15 -19.28 -37.70 -19.80
CA SER A 15 -20.09 -38.74 -19.16
C SER A 15 -19.21 -39.89 -18.64
N LEU A 16 -18.07 -40.14 -19.27
CA LEU A 16 -17.13 -41.17 -18.84
C LEU A 16 -16.56 -40.87 -17.45
N LEU A 17 -16.08 -39.64 -17.24
CA LEU A 17 -15.46 -39.22 -15.97
C LEU A 17 -16.44 -39.22 -14.79
N LYS A 18 -17.74 -39.08 -15.05
CA LYS A 18 -18.81 -39.04 -14.03
C LYS A 18 -19.29 -40.44 -13.58
N TYR A 19 -19.09 -41.47 -14.39
CA TYR A 19 -19.72 -42.80 -14.18
C TYR A 19 -18.73 -43.98 -14.15
N ILE A 20 -17.42 -43.74 -14.10
CA ILE A 20 -16.45 -44.80 -13.84
C ILE A 20 -16.63 -45.29 -12.39
N SER A 21 -17.08 -46.52 -12.22
CA SER A 21 -17.09 -47.19 -10.91
C SER A 21 -15.66 -47.53 -10.46
N GLU A 22 -15.43 -47.61 -9.15
CA GLU A 22 -14.13 -48.02 -8.58
C GLU A 22 -13.63 -49.36 -9.16
N GLU A 23 -14.54 -50.32 -9.43
CA GLU A 23 -14.20 -51.60 -10.06
C GLU A 23 -13.69 -51.48 -11.51
N ALA A 24 -14.15 -50.47 -12.26
CA ALA A 24 -13.72 -50.24 -13.64
C ALA A 24 -12.37 -49.51 -13.71
N ALA A 25 -12.05 -48.69 -12.71
CA ALA A 25 -10.78 -47.96 -12.60
C ALA A 25 -9.55 -48.88 -12.38
N ASN A 26 -9.77 -50.12 -11.93
CA ASN A 26 -8.74 -51.12 -11.66
C ASN A 26 -8.18 -51.84 -12.91
N LYS A 27 -8.66 -51.51 -14.12
CA LYS A 27 -8.18 -52.14 -15.37
C LYS A 27 -7.25 -51.22 -16.13
N GLU A 28 -6.13 -51.74 -16.60
CA GLU A 28 -5.05 -51.01 -17.30
C GLU A 28 -5.56 -50.20 -18.51
N TRP A 29 -6.56 -50.72 -19.22
CA TRP A 29 -7.18 -50.00 -20.35
C TRP A 29 -8.03 -48.80 -19.93
N ALA A 30 -8.59 -48.80 -18.72
CA ALA A 30 -9.37 -47.69 -18.17
C ALA A 30 -8.45 -46.54 -17.73
N VAL A 31 -7.26 -46.84 -17.20
CA VAL A 31 -6.23 -45.83 -16.89
C VAL A 31 -5.82 -45.04 -18.13
N THR A 32 -5.58 -45.72 -19.25
CA THR A 32 -5.26 -45.06 -20.54
C THR A 32 -6.42 -44.22 -21.06
N ALA A 33 -7.66 -44.71 -20.93
CA ALA A 33 -8.87 -43.99 -21.30
C ALA A 33 -9.09 -42.71 -20.48
N ILE A 34 -8.87 -42.77 -19.17
CA ILE A 34 -9.00 -41.63 -18.26
C ILE A 34 -7.90 -40.59 -18.55
N LYS A 35 -6.68 -41.02 -18.86
CA LYS A 35 -5.57 -40.14 -19.27
C LYS A 35 -5.87 -39.37 -20.56
N GLU A 36 -6.59 -40.00 -21.48
CA GLU A 36 -6.96 -39.37 -22.76
C GLU A 36 -8.14 -38.40 -22.54
N ALA A 37 -9.15 -38.79 -21.76
CA ALA A 37 -10.31 -37.94 -21.45
C ALA A 37 -9.97 -36.71 -20.58
N SER A 38 -9.03 -36.83 -19.63
CA SER A 38 -8.61 -35.72 -18.77
C SER A 38 -8.00 -34.57 -19.56
N SER A 39 -7.37 -34.85 -20.71
CA SER A 39 -6.79 -33.81 -21.57
C SER A 39 -7.82 -32.85 -22.17
N PHE A 40 -9.09 -33.26 -22.26
CA PHE A 40 -10.19 -32.46 -22.81
C PHE A 40 -11.06 -31.80 -21.73
N TYR A 41 -11.12 -32.37 -20.52
CA TYR A 41 -12.01 -31.95 -19.42
C TYR A 41 -11.28 -31.96 -18.06
N PRO A 42 -10.33 -31.01 -17.84
CA PRO A 42 -9.44 -30.99 -16.68
C PRO A 42 -10.17 -30.80 -15.35
N GLU A 43 -11.20 -29.94 -15.31
CA GLU A 43 -11.93 -29.60 -14.07
C GLU A 43 -12.70 -30.82 -13.51
N GLU A 44 -13.39 -31.57 -14.37
CA GLU A 44 -14.14 -32.76 -13.95
C GLU A 44 -13.23 -33.94 -13.57
N PHE A 45 -12.02 -34.02 -14.14
CA PHE A 45 -11.02 -34.98 -13.68
C PHE A 45 -10.55 -34.67 -12.26
N ILE A 46 -10.27 -33.39 -11.94
CA ILE A 46 -9.85 -32.95 -10.60
C ILE A 46 -10.90 -33.30 -9.54
N ASP A 47 -12.17 -33.01 -9.84
CA ASP A 47 -13.29 -33.25 -8.91
C ASP A 47 -13.49 -34.74 -8.57
N ASN A 48 -13.17 -35.63 -9.52
CA ASN A 48 -13.31 -37.07 -9.33
C ASN A 48 -12.02 -37.76 -8.85
N ALA A 49 -10.84 -37.22 -9.20
CA ALA A 49 -9.54 -37.81 -8.88
C ALA A 49 -9.23 -37.88 -7.38
N TYR A 50 -9.83 -37.00 -6.58
CA TYR A 50 -9.74 -37.03 -5.12
C TYR A 50 -10.28 -38.35 -4.53
N ASN A 51 -11.23 -39.01 -5.21
CA ASN A 51 -11.93 -40.19 -4.71
C ASN A 51 -11.29 -41.54 -5.13
N PHE A 52 -10.25 -41.56 -5.98
CA PHE A 52 -9.65 -42.82 -6.47
C PHE A 52 -8.56 -43.41 -5.56
N ASP A 53 -8.36 -44.73 -5.59
CA ASP A 53 -7.36 -45.44 -4.77
C ASP A 53 -5.89 -45.04 -5.15
N VAL A 54 -5.04 -44.89 -4.13
CA VAL A 54 -3.63 -44.48 -4.21
C VAL A 54 -2.80 -45.48 -5.05
N LYS A 55 -3.19 -46.76 -5.07
CA LYS A 55 -2.54 -47.81 -5.88
C LYS A 55 -2.56 -47.54 -7.39
N ILE A 56 -3.46 -46.70 -7.90
CA ILE A 56 -3.72 -46.53 -9.33
C ILE A 56 -3.01 -45.31 -9.93
N TYR A 57 -3.00 -44.19 -9.20
CA TYR A 57 -2.46 -42.91 -9.69
C TYR A 57 -1.17 -42.45 -8.99
N GLY A 58 -0.76 -43.18 -7.95
CA GLY A 58 0.35 -42.77 -7.10
C GLY A 58 -0.01 -41.57 -6.22
N THR A 59 0.71 -41.42 -5.12
CA THR A 59 0.49 -40.38 -4.11
C THR A 59 0.50 -38.96 -4.70
N GLN A 60 1.33 -38.73 -5.73
CA GLN A 60 1.58 -37.40 -6.31
C GLN A 60 0.41 -36.83 -7.14
N ILE A 61 -0.30 -37.67 -7.90
CA ILE A 61 -1.46 -37.22 -8.70
C ILE A 61 -2.63 -36.87 -7.76
N LYS A 62 -2.78 -37.64 -6.68
CA LYS A 62 -3.77 -37.38 -5.64
C LYS A 62 -3.51 -36.06 -4.92
N LEU A 63 -2.24 -35.74 -4.66
CA LEU A 63 -1.81 -34.47 -4.09
C LEU A 63 -2.11 -33.27 -5.00
N ALA A 64 -1.80 -33.39 -6.28
CA ALA A 64 -2.07 -32.34 -7.25
C ALA A 64 -3.58 -32.12 -7.46
N ALA A 65 -4.39 -33.19 -7.46
CA ALA A 65 -5.85 -33.10 -7.55
C ALA A 65 -6.48 -32.47 -6.29
N HIS A 66 -6.05 -32.90 -5.09
CA HIS A 66 -6.50 -32.29 -3.83
C HIS A 66 -6.13 -30.80 -3.78
N ALA A 67 -4.94 -30.45 -4.28
CA ALA A 67 -4.48 -29.08 -4.30
C ALA A 67 -5.26 -28.19 -5.28
N ALA A 68 -5.64 -28.72 -6.44
CA ALA A 68 -6.47 -28.01 -7.41
C ALA A 68 -7.89 -27.78 -6.90
N HIS A 69 -8.46 -28.77 -6.22
CA HIS A 69 -9.81 -28.67 -5.64
C HIS A 69 -9.90 -27.59 -4.54
N LYS A 70 -8.81 -27.35 -3.80
CA LYS A 70 -8.76 -26.34 -2.72
C LYS A 70 -8.33 -24.95 -3.20
N ASN A 71 -7.74 -24.83 -4.38
CA ASN A 71 -7.11 -23.59 -4.86
C ASN A 71 -7.39 -23.31 -6.35
N ARG A 72 -8.16 -22.25 -6.62
CA ARG A 72 -8.50 -21.79 -7.99
C ARG A 72 -7.29 -21.40 -8.84
N SER A 73 -6.24 -20.87 -8.23
CA SER A 73 -4.98 -20.52 -8.91
C SER A 73 -4.26 -21.77 -9.38
N PHE A 74 -4.28 -22.84 -8.57
CA PHE A 74 -3.72 -24.14 -8.92
C PHE A 74 -4.58 -24.86 -9.97
N GLN A 75 -5.91 -24.75 -9.91
CA GLN A 75 -6.84 -25.16 -10.96
C GLN A 75 -6.51 -24.51 -12.32
N ARG A 76 -6.19 -23.21 -12.33
CA ARG A 76 -5.75 -22.49 -13.53
C ARG A 76 -4.42 -22.98 -14.09
N ILE A 77 -3.47 -23.33 -13.22
CA ILE A 77 -2.14 -23.84 -13.60
C ILE A 77 -2.23 -25.30 -14.08
N ILE A 78 -3.10 -26.10 -13.47
CA ILE A 78 -3.40 -27.49 -13.87
C ILE A 78 -4.33 -27.58 -15.09
N GLY A 79 -4.96 -26.46 -15.51
CA GLY A 79 -5.82 -26.34 -16.69
C GLY A 79 -5.22 -26.86 -18.02
N SER A 80 -3.94 -27.20 -18.03
CA SER A 80 -3.32 -28.12 -18.99
C SER A 80 -3.22 -29.53 -18.41
N ALA A 81 -4.31 -30.30 -18.39
CA ALA A 81 -4.35 -31.69 -17.87
C ALA A 81 -3.31 -32.64 -18.50
N ALA A 82 -2.68 -32.26 -19.62
CA ALA A 82 -1.51 -32.92 -20.18
C ALA A 82 -0.28 -32.95 -19.23
N ALA A 83 -0.18 -32.02 -18.27
CA ALA A 83 0.94 -31.94 -17.33
C ALA A 83 0.85 -32.98 -16.19
N LEU A 84 -0.35 -33.28 -15.68
CA LEU A 84 -0.58 -34.25 -14.59
C LEU A 84 -0.11 -35.67 -14.89
N VAL A 85 -0.03 -36.03 -16.18
CA VAL A 85 0.33 -37.36 -16.66
C VAL A 85 1.85 -37.52 -16.86
N ARG A 86 2.64 -36.44 -16.72
CA ARG A 86 4.11 -36.42 -16.91
C ARG A 86 4.90 -35.94 -15.67
N LEU A 87 4.30 -35.96 -14.49
CA LEU A 87 4.92 -35.36 -13.31
C LEU A 87 5.99 -36.28 -12.71
N ASP A 88 7.24 -35.79 -12.65
CA ASP A 88 8.21 -36.22 -11.65
C ASP A 88 8.09 -35.35 -10.39
N ASP A 89 8.65 -35.82 -9.26
CA ASP A 89 8.58 -35.11 -7.98
C ASP A 89 9.16 -33.69 -8.07
N LYS A 90 10.13 -33.46 -8.97
CA LYS A 90 10.83 -32.17 -9.13
C LYS A 90 9.93 -31.11 -9.78
N PHE A 91 9.12 -31.48 -10.77
CA PHE A 91 8.22 -30.56 -11.45
C PHE A 91 7.04 -30.14 -10.56
N ILE A 92 6.50 -31.05 -9.76
CA ILE A 92 5.46 -30.74 -8.76
C ILE A 92 5.98 -29.76 -7.71
N ASN A 93 7.21 -29.97 -7.23
CA ASN A 93 7.83 -29.07 -6.26
C ASN A 93 7.97 -27.66 -6.82
N ASN A 94 8.41 -27.52 -8.08
CA ASN A 94 8.50 -26.21 -8.73
C ASN A 94 7.13 -25.53 -8.88
N LEU A 95 6.09 -26.28 -9.27
CA LEU A 95 4.72 -25.79 -9.37
C LEU A 95 4.16 -25.28 -8.03
N ILE A 96 4.44 -25.99 -6.94
CA ILE A 96 4.05 -25.57 -5.59
C ILE A 96 4.79 -24.29 -5.19
N ILE A 97 6.09 -24.21 -5.46
CA ILE A 97 6.91 -23.01 -5.22
C ILE A 97 6.39 -21.82 -6.02
N ASP A 98 6.06 -22.00 -7.30
CA ASP A 98 5.53 -20.95 -8.18
C ASP A 98 4.14 -20.48 -7.75
N SER A 99 3.28 -21.40 -7.30
CA SER A 99 1.98 -21.07 -6.71
C SER A 99 2.13 -20.23 -5.45
N ILE A 100 3.09 -20.56 -4.58
CA ILE A 100 3.35 -19.83 -3.33
C ILE A 100 3.99 -18.47 -3.60
N ASN A 101 4.82 -18.37 -4.64
CA ASN A 101 5.25 -17.08 -5.14
C ASN A 101 4.00 -16.26 -5.52
N ASN A 102 3.07 -16.80 -6.29
CA ASN A 102 1.92 -16.04 -6.78
C ASN A 102 0.85 -15.71 -5.71
N ASP A 103 0.60 -16.61 -4.75
CA ASP A 103 -0.35 -16.41 -3.64
C ASP A 103 0.12 -17.09 -2.35
N PRO A 104 0.87 -16.36 -1.49
CA PRO A 104 1.45 -16.91 -0.27
C PRO A 104 0.40 -17.43 0.73
N LYS A 105 -0.78 -16.82 0.81
CA LYS A 105 -1.83 -17.21 1.78
C LYS A 105 -2.40 -18.59 1.48
N SER A 106 -2.47 -18.94 0.19
CA SER A 106 -2.88 -20.28 -0.24
C SER A 106 -1.89 -21.35 0.22
N GLY A 107 -0.58 -21.03 0.25
CA GLY A 107 0.52 -21.89 0.68
C GLY A 107 0.30 -22.53 2.05
N LEU A 108 -0.29 -21.82 3.01
CA LEU A 108 -0.53 -22.31 4.38
C LEU A 108 -1.85 -23.08 4.54
N SER A 109 -2.82 -22.89 3.63
CA SER A 109 -4.04 -23.72 3.60
C SER A 109 -3.74 -25.19 3.32
N PHE A 110 -2.63 -25.46 2.63
CA PHE A 110 -2.06 -26.80 2.41
C PHE A 110 -1.41 -27.41 3.67
N TYR A 111 -1.02 -26.57 4.64
CA TYR A 111 -0.34 -26.97 5.88
C TYR A 111 -1.28 -27.01 7.09
N SER A 112 -2.45 -26.38 7.02
CA SER A 112 -3.34 -26.13 8.16
C SER A 112 -4.52 -27.10 8.25
N ALA A 113 -4.37 -28.35 7.79
CA ALA A 113 -5.43 -29.35 7.97
C ALA A 113 -5.71 -29.53 9.48
N PRO A 114 -6.98 -29.51 9.93
CA PRO A 114 -7.31 -29.56 11.35
C PRO A 114 -6.89 -30.90 11.98
N GLU A 115 -6.29 -30.84 13.18
CA GLU A 115 -5.87 -31.98 14.04
C GLU A 115 -7.02 -32.94 14.45
N ASN A 116 -8.25 -32.71 13.99
CA ASN A 116 -9.42 -33.52 14.36
C ASN A 116 -9.76 -34.65 13.37
N LYS A 117 -8.76 -35.19 12.66
CA LYS A 117 -8.92 -36.43 11.88
C LYS A 117 -7.78 -37.39 12.23
N GLN A 118 -8.17 -38.66 12.37
CA GLN A 118 -7.41 -39.83 12.87
C GLN A 118 -5.88 -39.76 12.62
N GLU A 119 -5.10 -40.25 13.59
CA GLU A 119 -3.63 -40.31 13.64
C GLU A 119 -2.93 -40.84 12.35
N GLU A 120 -3.66 -41.53 11.47
CA GLU A 120 -3.15 -41.98 10.17
C GLU A 120 -2.96 -40.84 9.14
N GLU A 121 -3.74 -39.76 9.17
CA GLU A 121 -3.60 -38.62 8.23
C GLU A 121 -2.52 -37.61 8.65
N GLU A 122 -2.24 -37.45 9.95
CA GLU A 122 -1.20 -36.53 10.43
C GLU A 122 0.22 -37.04 10.11
N SER A 123 0.38 -38.37 10.17
CA SER A 123 1.56 -39.12 9.67
C SER A 123 1.70 -38.99 8.15
N TYR A 124 0.58 -38.89 7.43
CA TYR A 124 0.52 -38.77 5.97
C TYR A 124 1.13 -37.43 5.49
N TYR A 125 0.71 -36.29 6.03
CA TYR A 125 1.24 -34.97 5.61
C TYR A 125 2.71 -34.73 6.04
N LYS A 126 3.14 -35.26 7.19
CA LYS A 126 4.55 -35.17 7.64
C LYS A 126 5.53 -35.99 6.78
N LYS A 127 5.05 -37.07 6.14
CA LYS A 127 5.82 -37.93 5.21
C LYS A 127 5.88 -37.41 3.78
N ILE A 128 4.94 -36.53 3.38
CA ILE A 128 4.71 -36.17 1.97
C ILE A 128 5.55 -35.01 1.46
N TYR A 129 5.90 -34.04 2.30
CA TYR A 129 6.81 -32.95 1.91
C TYR A 129 8.19 -33.17 2.51
N SER A 130 9.22 -33.16 1.64
CA SER A 130 10.61 -33.16 2.11
C SER A 130 10.82 -31.99 3.06
N LYS A 131 11.76 -32.16 4.00
CA LYS A 131 12.14 -31.09 4.93
C LYS A 131 12.53 -29.81 4.16
N GLU A 132 13.22 -29.95 3.02
CA GLU A 132 13.64 -28.81 2.21
C GLU A 132 12.46 -28.01 1.63
N ILE A 133 11.37 -28.67 1.20
CA ILE A 133 10.21 -27.97 0.62
C ILE A 133 9.48 -27.16 1.70
N ARG A 134 9.30 -27.73 2.89
CA ARG A 134 8.67 -27.02 4.01
C ARG A 134 9.47 -25.79 4.40
N ASP A 135 10.79 -25.94 4.46
CA ASP A 135 11.69 -24.84 4.79
C ASP A 135 11.69 -23.76 3.70
N GLN A 136 11.60 -24.13 2.41
CA GLN A 136 11.44 -23.18 1.31
C GLN A 136 10.11 -22.44 1.35
N ILE A 137 9.01 -23.12 1.68
CA ILE A 137 7.68 -22.51 1.77
C ILE A 137 7.65 -21.49 2.90
N ILE A 138 8.20 -21.86 4.06
CA ILE A 138 8.38 -20.93 5.18
C ILE A 138 9.27 -19.77 4.76
N TYR A 139 10.41 -20.04 4.10
CA TYR A 139 11.33 -19.00 3.61
C TYR A 139 10.69 -18.03 2.61
N ARG A 140 9.81 -18.50 1.73
CA ARG A 140 9.09 -17.64 0.76
C ARG A 140 7.97 -16.84 1.40
N LEU A 141 7.23 -17.44 2.33
CA LEU A 141 6.24 -16.72 3.14
C LEU A 141 6.91 -15.62 3.96
N ILE A 142 8.12 -15.89 4.48
CA ILE A 142 8.98 -14.96 5.20
C ILE A 142 9.30 -13.71 4.36
N GLU A 143 9.61 -13.90 3.08
CA GLU A 143 9.96 -12.80 2.17
C GLU A 143 8.74 -11.98 1.73
N ARG A 144 7.55 -12.61 1.59
CA ARG A 144 6.40 -11.99 0.90
C ARG A 144 5.26 -11.52 1.80
N ASP A 145 4.92 -12.23 2.87
CA ASP A 145 3.82 -11.85 3.78
C ASP A 145 4.17 -12.12 5.25
N PRO A 146 5.14 -11.39 5.81
CA PRO A 146 5.57 -11.56 7.19
C PRO A 146 4.44 -11.30 8.20
N LYS A 147 3.47 -10.43 7.88
CA LYS A 147 2.31 -10.18 8.74
C LYS A 147 1.46 -11.44 8.92
N PHE A 148 1.14 -12.11 7.81
CA PHE A 148 0.36 -13.34 7.85
C PHE A 148 1.05 -14.48 8.64
N LEU A 149 2.38 -14.56 8.58
CA LEU A 149 3.16 -15.48 9.41
C LEU A 149 3.09 -15.14 10.90
N LEU A 150 3.23 -13.86 11.26
CA LEU A 150 3.11 -13.39 12.65
C LEU A 150 1.71 -13.70 13.21
N ASP A 151 0.66 -13.55 12.38
CA ASP A 151 -0.72 -13.85 12.77
C ASP A 151 -0.95 -15.35 13.06
N ASN A 152 -0.25 -16.24 12.33
CA ASN A 152 -0.40 -17.70 12.40
C ASN A 152 0.71 -18.43 13.19
N TYR A 153 1.63 -17.70 13.83
CA TYR A 153 2.82 -18.21 14.53
C TYR A 153 2.58 -19.48 15.39
N GLN A 154 1.49 -19.52 16.15
CA GLN A 154 1.17 -20.62 17.07
C GLN A 154 1.03 -21.97 16.36
N LYS A 155 0.51 -21.98 15.13
CA LYS A 155 0.39 -23.20 14.32
C LYS A 155 1.73 -23.69 13.79
N MET A 156 2.72 -22.79 13.71
CA MET A 156 4.02 -23.06 13.09
C MET A 156 5.09 -23.45 14.11
N ARG A 157 5.07 -22.87 15.32
CA ARG A 157 6.12 -23.05 16.36
C ARG A 157 6.40 -24.51 16.72
N ASN A 158 5.42 -25.41 16.66
CA ASN A 158 5.56 -26.81 17.08
C ASN A 158 6.26 -27.70 16.02
N MET A 159 6.75 -27.13 14.93
CA MET A 159 7.47 -27.87 13.88
C MET A 159 8.99 -27.67 14.01
N ASP A 160 9.73 -28.76 14.23
CA ASP A 160 11.19 -28.75 14.46
C ASP A 160 12.01 -28.05 13.36
N SER A 161 11.63 -28.14 12.09
CA SER A 161 12.36 -27.48 10.99
C SER A 161 12.05 -25.99 10.84
N SER A 162 10.96 -25.51 11.45
CA SER A 162 10.46 -24.14 11.30
C SER A 162 11.00 -23.16 12.36
N ALA A 163 11.44 -23.66 13.52
CA ALA A 163 11.72 -22.80 14.68
C ALA A 163 12.89 -21.83 14.44
N GLU A 164 13.98 -22.30 13.81
CA GLU A 164 15.14 -21.46 13.49
C GLU A 164 14.85 -20.49 12.33
N ALA A 165 14.13 -20.94 11.30
CA ALA A 165 13.68 -20.08 10.20
C ALA A 165 12.75 -18.96 10.70
N LEU A 166 11.82 -19.30 11.60
CA LEU A 166 10.88 -18.37 12.22
C LEU A 166 11.57 -17.39 13.19
N LYS A 167 12.57 -17.85 13.96
CA LYS A 167 13.43 -16.98 14.76
C LYS A 167 14.17 -15.97 13.88
N ARG A 168 14.79 -16.43 12.78
CA ARG A 168 15.48 -15.54 11.81
C ARG A 168 14.51 -14.53 11.19
N LEU A 169 13.29 -14.95 10.86
CA LEU A 169 12.23 -14.06 10.41
C LEU A 169 11.95 -12.97 11.43
N ILE A 170 11.61 -13.35 12.67
CA ILE A 170 11.20 -12.39 13.70
C ILE A 170 12.35 -11.38 13.95
N LEU A 171 13.60 -11.85 13.98
CA LEU A 171 14.77 -10.97 14.08
C LEU A 171 14.96 -10.05 12.86
N SER A 172 14.68 -10.54 11.65
CA SER A 172 14.70 -9.74 10.41
C SER A 172 13.58 -8.69 10.41
N SER A 173 12.35 -9.10 10.76
CA SER A 173 11.17 -8.23 10.89
C SER A 173 11.35 -7.19 11.99
N ALA A 174 12.01 -7.51 13.11
CA ALA A 174 12.38 -6.53 14.13
C ALA A 174 13.32 -5.43 13.60
N THR A 175 14.03 -5.70 12.50
CA THR A 175 14.88 -4.71 11.83
C THR A 175 14.12 -3.93 10.77
N LYS A 176 13.34 -4.64 9.93
CA LYS A 176 12.69 -4.05 8.74
C LYS A 176 11.30 -3.46 9.01
N ALA A 177 10.55 -4.05 9.93
CA ALA A 177 9.17 -3.70 10.25
C ALA A 177 8.88 -3.85 11.77
N PRO A 178 9.65 -3.16 12.64
CA PRO A 178 9.56 -3.29 14.10
C PRO A 178 8.16 -3.03 14.68
N GLU A 179 7.43 -2.05 14.15
CA GLU A 179 6.06 -1.76 14.60
C GLU A 179 5.10 -2.93 14.39
N SER A 180 5.25 -3.68 13.30
CA SER A 180 4.45 -4.89 13.08
C SER A 180 4.73 -5.95 14.14
N ILE A 181 5.95 -6.02 14.68
CA ILE A 181 6.24 -6.88 15.83
C ILE A 181 5.51 -6.37 17.06
N VAL A 182 5.58 -5.07 17.35
CA VAL A 182 4.93 -4.45 18.52
C VAL A 182 3.40 -4.61 18.47
N LEU A 183 2.78 -4.39 17.31
CA LEU A 183 1.32 -4.45 17.14
C LEU A 183 0.77 -5.87 17.19
N ASN A 184 1.51 -6.85 16.64
CA ASN A 184 1.05 -8.23 16.55
C ASN A 184 1.62 -9.12 17.67
N PHE A 185 2.35 -8.54 18.63
CA PHE A 185 2.92 -9.27 19.76
C PHE A 185 1.80 -9.87 20.63
N LYS A 186 1.90 -11.18 20.89
CA LYS A 186 0.94 -11.93 21.72
C LYS A 186 1.61 -12.37 23.02
N LYS A 187 0.83 -12.44 24.12
CA LYS A 187 1.33 -12.79 25.47
C LYS A 187 2.19 -14.06 25.50
N ASN A 188 1.78 -15.10 24.79
CA ASN A 188 2.48 -16.38 24.72
C ASN A 188 3.84 -16.35 23.98
N TRP A 189 4.27 -15.20 23.46
CA TRP A 189 5.60 -15.03 22.89
C TRP A 189 6.63 -14.68 23.97
N GLU A 190 6.22 -14.24 25.16
CA GLU A 190 7.16 -13.80 26.21
C GLU A 190 8.12 -14.90 26.69
N ASP A 191 7.68 -16.16 26.61
CA ASP A 191 8.43 -17.33 27.09
C ASP A 191 9.47 -17.84 26.06
N LEU A 192 9.53 -17.23 24.88
CA LEU A 192 10.50 -17.61 23.87
C LEU A 192 11.91 -17.09 24.24
N PRO A 193 12.94 -17.97 24.29
CA PRO A 193 14.28 -17.58 24.74
C PRO A 193 14.92 -16.43 23.95
N TYR A 194 14.56 -16.25 22.69
CA TYR A 194 15.14 -15.23 21.80
C TYR A 194 14.38 -13.89 21.79
N MET A 195 13.21 -13.80 22.42
CA MET A 195 12.40 -12.57 22.38
C MET A 195 13.00 -11.35 23.07
N PRO A 196 13.83 -11.48 24.13
CA PRO A 196 14.60 -10.35 24.64
C PRO A 196 15.46 -9.70 23.55
N GLY A 197 16.19 -10.51 22.77
CA GLY A 197 17.02 -10.03 21.65
C GLY A 197 16.18 -9.45 20.50
N VAL A 198 14.96 -9.94 20.29
CA VAL A 198 14.01 -9.36 19.33
C VAL A 198 13.60 -7.95 19.76
N PHE A 199 13.16 -7.77 21.01
CA PHE A 199 12.72 -6.46 21.50
C PHE A 199 13.86 -5.47 21.70
N GLU A 200 15.06 -5.96 22.01
CA GLU A 200 16.28 -5.16 21.90
C GLU A 200 16.44 -4.61 20.49
N LYS A 201 16.34 -5.47 19.47
CA LYS A 201 16.45 -5.04 18.07
C LYS A 201 15.31 -4.11 17.64
N VAL A 202 14.09 -4.35 18.10
CA VAL A 202 12.95 -3.44 17.88
C VAL A 202 13.26 -2.07 18.47
N PHE A 203 13.72 -1.99 19.73
CA PHE A 203 14.05 -0.72 20.36
C PHE A 203 15.18 0.03 19.65
N LEU A 204 16.22 -0.69 19.19
CA LEU A 204 17.35 -0.09 18.48
C LEU A 204 17.01 0.40 17.06
N ASN A 205 15.91 -0.07 16.46
CA ASN A 205 15.46 0.39 15.14
C ASN A 205 14.27 1.36 15.21
N ASP A 206 13.37 1.17 16.18
CA ASP A 206 12.13 1.94 16.34
C ASP A 206 11.73 2.05 17.83
N PRO A 207 12.46 2.86 18.62
CA PRO A 207 12.14 3.09 20.03
C PRO A 207 10.79 3.81 20.20
N VAL A 208 10.34 4.51 19.16
CA VAL A 208 9.09 5.27 19.11
C VAL A 208 7.87 4.35 19.21
N SER A 209 7.86 3.25 18.46
CA SER A 209 6.76 2.26 18.54
C SER A 209 6.68 1.58 19.90
N ILE A 210 7.81 1.38 20.58
CA ILE A 210 7.84 0.90 21.97
C ILE A 210 7.20 1.96 22.87
N GLY A 211 7.69 3.20 22.84
CA GLY A 211 7.18 4.29 23.67
C GLY A 211 5.66 4.51 23.53
N LYS A 212 5.10 4.39 22.32
CA LYS A 212 3.65 4.48 22.08
C LYS A 212 2.83 3.35 22.71
N ARG A 213 3.42 2.17 22.90
CA ARG A 213 2.70 0.96 23.34
C ARG A 213 2.90 0.62 24.81
N LEU A 214 3.79 1.33 25.50
CA LEU A 214 4.00 1.15 26.94
C LEU A 214 2.81 1.70 27.73
N GLU A 215 1.94 0.79 28.16
CA GLU A 215 0.83 1.07 29.06
C GLU A 215 1.22 0.69 30.51
N PHE A 216 1.02 1.60 31.46
CA PHE A 216 1.37 1.40 32.88
C PHE A 216 0.16 0.97 33.76
N GLN A 217 -0.90 0.45 33.15
CA GLN A 217 -2.17 0.21 33.85
C GLN A 217 -2.37 -1.22 34.37
N SER A 218 -1.76 -2.25 33.76
CA SER A 218 -1.85 -3.64 34.26
C SER A 218 -0.59 -4.46 33.97
N GLU A 219 -0.23 -5.36 34.90
CA GLU A 219 0.92 -6.28 34.76
C GLU A 219 0.72 -7.30 33.63
N THR A 220 -0.52 -7.52 33.19
CA THR A 220 -0.86 -8.42 32.08
C THR A 220 -0.97 -7.71 30.73
N SER A 221 -0.78 -6.39 30.69
CA SER A 221 -0.80 -5.61 29.44
C SER A 221 0.36 -5.99 28.53
N ILE A 222 0.18 -5.79 27.22
CA ILE A 222 1.26 -5.93 26.23
C ILE A 222 2.46 -5.05 26.60
N GLY A 223 2.21 -3.82 27.08
CA GLY A 223 3.27 -2.91 27.54
C GLY A 223 4.09 -3.47 28.69
N ALA A 224 3.46 -4.05 29.71
CA ALA A 224 4.15 -4.67 30.85
C ALA A 224 5.03 -5.86 30.44
N ILE A 225 4.56 -6.68 29.50
CA ILE A 225 5.34 -7.80 28.96
C ILE A 225 6.55 -7.29 28.16
N ILE A 226 6.38 -6.25 27.34
CA ILE A 226 7.48 -5.61 26.61
C ILE A 226 8.53 -5.08 27.59
N MET A 227 8.12 -4.40 28.68
CA MET A 227 9.05 -3.94 29.72
C MET A 227 9.83 -5.10 30.34
N LYS A 228 9.17 -6.20 30.70
CA LYS A 228 9.81 -7.41 31.25
C LYS A 228 10.84 -8.01 30.29
N LEU A 229 10.58 -7.97 28.98
CA LEU A 229 11.54 -8.43 27.96
C LEU A 229 12.73 -7.48 27.83
N LEU A 230 12.49 -6.17 27.81
CA LEU A 230 13.54 -5.15 27.70
C LEU A 230 14.46 -5.11 28.94
N ARG A 231 13.94 -5.39 30.14
CA ARG A 231 14.74 -5.51 31.37
C ARG A 231 15.83 -6.59 31.32
N LYS A 232 15.73 -7.54 30.37
CA LYS A 232 16.74 -8.59 30.15
C LYS A 232 17.88 -8.14 29.23
N SER A 233 17.79 -6.95 28.62
CA SER A 233 18.82 -6.44 27.72
C SER A 233 20.05 -5.95 28.49
N SER A 234 21.23 -6.13 27.89
CA SER A 234 22.49 -5.56 28.38
C SER A 234 22.87 -4.25 27.69
N GLN A 235 22.05 -3.74 26.78
CA GLN A 235 22.33 -2.50 26.04
C GLN A 235 22.20 -1.28 26.96
N PRO A 236 23.22 -0.41 27.04
CA PRO A 236 23.20 0.77 27.92
C PRO A 236 21.98 1.66 27.70
N GLN A 237 21.60 1.88 26.44
CA GLN A 237 20.45 2.69 26.05
C GLN A 237 19.10 2.13 26.50
N ILE A 238 18.96 0.79 26.52
CA ILE A 238 17.74 0.15 26.99
C ILE A 238 17.71 0.19 28.52
N ILE A 239 18.82 -0.10 29.19
CA ILE A 239 18.93 -0.02 30.65
C ILE A 239 18.55 1.38 31.14
N LYS A 240 19.13 2.42 30.53
CA LYS A 240 18.83 3.81 30.90
C LYS A 240 17.40 4.23 30.61
N PHE A 241 16.82 3.73 29.53
CA PHE A 241 15.40 3.92 29.26
C PHE A 241 14.51 3.22 30.30
N ILE A 242 14.85 2.00 30.72
CA ILE A 242 14.14 1.30 31.80
C ILE A 242 14.22 2.09 33.12
N ASP A 243 15.40 2.58 33.50
CA ASP A 243 15.57 3.42 34.69
C ASP A 243 14.63 4.64 34.64
N ALA A 244 14.51 5.27 33.47
CA ALA A 244 13.61 6.39 33.24
C ALA A 244 12.13 5.99 33.36
N LEU A 245 11.72 4.81 32.86
CA LEU A 245 10.35 4.30 33.02
C LEU A 245 10.00 4.05 34.49
N ASP A 246 10.95 3.58 35.30
CA ASP A 246 10.78 3.39 36.73
C ASP A 246 10.58 4.74 37.45
N GLU A 247 11.36 5.76 37.10
CA GLU A 247 11.19 7.13 37.60
C GLU A 247 9.83 7.73 37.19
N ILE A 248 9.42 7.55 35.92
CA ILE A 248 8.10 7.97 35.44
C ILE A 248 7.00 7.28 36.25
N SER A 249 7.10 5.97 36.48
CA SER A 249 6.10 5.21 37.25
C SER A 249 5.96 5.72 38.69
N LEU A 250 7.07 6.10 39.33
CA LEU A 250 7.06 6.70 40.66
C LEU A 250 6.39 8.09 40.66
N SER A 251 6.57 8.88 39.59
CA SER A 251 5.97 10.21 39.46
C SER A 251 4.43 10.20 39.50
N LYS A 252 3.79 9.07 39.13
CA LYS A 252 2.32 8.91 39.19
C LYS A 252 1.75 9.18 40.58
N LYS A 253 2.49 8.82 41.64
CA LYS A 253 2.05 9.02 43.04
C LYS A 253 2.40 10.39 43.59
N THR A 254 3.44 11.04 43.06
CA THR A 254 4.00 12.27 43.63
C THR A 254 3.59 13.53 42.85
N ASN A 255 3.36 13.42 41.54
CA ASN A 255 2.94 14.52 40.67
C ASN A 255 2.25 13.99 39.40
N GLU A 256 0.93 13.83 39.47
CA GLU A 256 0.12 13.29 38.38
C GLU A 256 0.24 14.09 37.08
N ASN A 257 0.31 15.43 37.16
CA ASN A 257 0.48 16.29 35.98
C ASN A 257 1.83 16.05 35.28
N LEU A 258 2.90 15.84 36.05
CA LEU A 258 4.20 15.53 35.50
C LEU A 258 4.22 14.13 34.88
N TYR A 259 3.59 13.15 35.55
CA TYR A 259 3.39 11.81 35.01
C TYR A 259 2.70 11.86 33.64
N ILE A 260 1.58 12.59 33.52
CA ILE A 260 0.85 12.74 32.25
C ILE A 260 1.78 13.33 31.16
N LYS A 261 2.58 14.35 31.49
CA LYS A 261 3.53 14.94 30.54
C LYS A 261 4.57 13.93 30.03
N TYR A 262 5.08 13.06 30.90
CA TYR A 262 5.99 11.99 30.49
C TYR A 262 5.31 10.98 29.57
N ILE A 263 4.13 10.49 29.94
CA ILE A 263 3.39 9.48 29.16
C ILE A 263 3.04 10.00 27.77
N VAL A 264 2.55 11.24 27.66
CA VAL A 264 2.18 11.86 26.37
C VAL A 264 3.38 12.02 25.42
N ASN A 265 4.60 12.12 25.96
CA ASN A 265 5.83 12.31 25.20
C ASN A 265 6.75 11.08 25.21
N LEU A 266 6.24 9.91 25.61
CA LEU A 266 7.07 8.72 25.84
C LEU A 266 7.72 8.21 24.56
N ASP A 267 7.06 8.40 23.41
CA ASP A 267 7.60 8.07 22.09
C ASP A 267 8.84 8.92 21.74
N ARG A 268 8.81 10.22 22.04
CA ARG A 268 9.94 11.15 21.91
C ARG A 268 11.05 10.84 22.92
N ILE A 269 10.69 10.59 24.18
CA ILE A 269 11.64 10.25 25.25
C ILE A 269 12.38 8.94 24.94
N ALA A 270 11.67 7.92 24.45
CA ALA A 270 12.29 6.66 24.06
C ALA A 270 13.37 6.85 22.99
N LEU A 271 13.12 7.69 21.97
CA LEU A 271 14.14 8.02 20.97
C LEU A 271 15.32 8.82 21.56
N ILE A 272 15.05 9.76 22.47
CA ILE A 272 16.12 10.50 23.16
C ILE A 272 17.01 9.53 23.93
N TYR A 273 16.47 8.60 24.71
CA TYR A 273 17.28 7.61 25.43
C TYR A 273 18.01 6.63 24.50
N ALA A 274 17.39 6.26 23.37
CA ALA A 274 18.04 5.42 22.37
C ALA A 274 19.30 6.07 21.78
N SER A 275 19.32 7.40 21.64
CA SER A 275 20.42 8.15 21.04
C SER A 275 21.37 8.81 22.04
N GLN A 276 20.87 9.20 23.21
CA GLN A 276 21.55 9.95 24.26
C GLN A 276 21.20 9.34 25.64
N PRO A 277 21.70 8.13 25.96
CA PRO A 277 21.23 7.35 27.10
C PRO A 277 21.56 7.95 28.47
N ASN A 278 22.50 8.90 28.53
CA ASN A 278 22.89 9.57 29.77
C ASN A 278 22.08 10.85 30.05
N THR A 279 21.10 11.19 29.21
CA THR A 279 20.22 12.35 29.42
C THR A 279 19.39 12.16 30.69
N LYS A 280 19.26 13.20 31.51
CA LYS A 280 18.36 13.15 32.67
C LYS A 280 16.90 13.18 32.20
N LEU A 281 16.00 12.51 32.91
CA LEU A 281 14.60 12.37 32.48
C LEU A 281 13.90 13.74 32.30
N ASN A 282 14.16 14.69 33.19
CA ASN A 282 13.62 16.05 33.09
C ASN A 282 14.16 16.83 31.87
N GLU A 283 15.44 16.64 31.54
CA GLU A 283 16.06 17.21 30.34
C GLU A 283 15.51 16.57 29.06
N ALA A 284 15.29 15.25 29.07
CA ALA A 284 14.65 14.53 27.97
C ALA A 284 13.22 15.03 27.71
N LEU A 285 12.40 15.22 28.76
CA LEU A 285 11.06 15.80 28.62
C LEU A 285 11.11 17.25 28.10
N LYS A 286 12.07 18.05 28.59
CA LYS A 286 12.26 19.43 28.12
C LYS A 286 12.58 19.45 26.62
N LEU A 287 13.51 18.62 26.16
CA LEU A 287 13.85 18.50 24.74
C LEU A 287 12.65 18.00 23.92
N ALA A 288 11.99 16.92 24.37
CA ALA A 288 10.84 16.31 23.71
C ALA A 288 9.68 17.29 23.46
N THR A 289 9.53 18.30 24.32
CA THR A 289 8.45 19.31 24.22
C THR A 289 8.90 20.66 23.67
N SER A 290 10.19 20.80 23.36
CA SER A 290 10.77 22.06 22.87
C SER A 290 10.55 22.26 21.38
N LYS A 291 10.71 23.52 20.92
CA LYS A 291 10.76 23.87 19.49
C LYS A 291 12.01 23.32 18.79
N ASP A 292 13.07 23.04 19.56
CA ASP A 292 14.33 22.52 19.05
C ASP A 292 14.27 21.00 18.75
N PHE A 293 13.17 20.34 19.09
CA PHE A 293 13.03 18.90 18.87
C PHE A 293 13.12 18.51 17.40
N LEU A 294 12.58 19.32 16.48
CA LEU A 294 12.69 19.04 15.04
C LEU A 294 14.15 19.06 14.59
N GLN A 295 14.93 20.03 15.08
CA GLN A 295 16.35 20.09 14.78
C GLN A 295 17.10 18.89 15.34
N PHE A 296 16.81 18.51 16.58
CA PHE A 296 17.40 17.32 17.17
C PHE A 296 17.18 16.09 16.28
N LEU A 297 15.98 15.92 15.71
CA LEU A 297 15.70 14.84 14.75
C LEU A 297 16.53 14.96 13.45
N ILE A 298 16.70 16.18 12.91
CA ILE A 298 17.51 16.45 11.72
C ILE A 298 18.98 16.06 11.99
N GLU A 299 19.52 16.44 13.14
CA GLU A 299 20.90 16.12 13.55
C GLU A 299 21.09 14.62 13.77
N LEU A 300 20.17 13.96 14.47
CA LEU A 300 20.20 12.51 14.65
C LEU A 300 20.17 11.77 13.31
N ARG A 301 19.35 12.22 12.35
CA ARG A 301 19.24 11.58 11.04
C ARG A 301 20.57 11.61 10.27
N SER A 302 21.29 12.72 10.37
CA SER A 302 22.56 12.95 9.69
C SER A 302 23.75 12.26 10.39
N SER A 303 23.56 11.73 11.60
CA SER A 303 24.60 11.00 12.34
C SER A 303 24.91 9.63 11.73
N GLU A 304 26.20 9.29 11.62
CA GLU A 304 26.67 7.98 11.15
C GLU A 304 26.32 6.83 12.11
N GLN A 305 26.24 7.11 13.41
CA GLN A 305 25.93 6.12 14.46
C GLN A 305 24.46 6.17 14.91
N LYS A 306 23.55 6.62 14.05
CA LYS A 306 22.15 6.80 14.41
C LYS A 306 21.49 5.49 14.87
N ILE A 307 20.92 5.53 16.06
CA ILE A 307 20.04 4.49 16.61
C ILE A 307 18.59 4.93 16.40
N GLY A 308 17.72 3.98 16.10
CA GLY A 308 16.29 4.24 15.95
C GLY A 308 15.93 4.86 14.61
N SER A 309 16.61 4.50 13.51
CA SER A 309 16.39 5.10 12.17
C SER A 309 14.92 5.14 11.76
N ILE A 310 14.17 4.05 11.94
CA ILE A 310 12.73 4.00 11.64
C ILE A 310 11.94 4.91 12.58
N GLY A 311 12.32 4.95 13.86
CA GLY A 311 11.73 5.88 14.84
C GLY A 311 11.97 7.35 14.50
N ILE A 312 13.17 7.70 14.05
CA ILE A 312 13.53 9.05 13.58
C ILE A 312 12.60 9.45 12.42
N GLU A 313 12.47 8.61 11.39
CA GLU A 313 11.58 8.87 10.24
C GLU A 313 10.14 9.12 10.69
N LYS A 314 9.61 8.28 11.60
CA LYS A 314 8.25 8.41 12.13
C LYS A 314 8.04 9.72 12.88
N LEU A 315 8.99 10.10 13.74
CA LEU A 315 8.88 11.35 14.48
C LEU A 315 9.11 12.57 13.60
N MET A 316 9.98 12.50 12.59
CA MET A 316 10.13 13.57 11.59
C MET A 316 8.80 13.80 10.85
N SER A 317 8.13 12.74 10.38
CA SER A 317 6.80 12.84 9.77
C SER A 317 5.77 13.41 10.75
N LYS A 318 5.68 12.87 11.97
CA LYS A 318 4.72 13.32 12.99
C LYS A 318 4.88 14.81 13.31
N VAL A 319 6.09 15.25 13.62
CA VAL A 319 6.39 16.63 13.99
C VAL A 319 6.17 17.58 12.82
N ALA A 320 6.59 17.21 11.61
CA ALA A 320 6.37 18.03 10.42
C ALA A 320 4.88 18.22 10.13
N LEU A 321 4.09 17.14 10.20
CA LEU A 321 2.64 17.19 10.01
C LEU A 321 1.94 18.04 11.08
N GLU A 322 2.34 17.90 12.36
CA GLU A 322 1.83 18.74 13.46
C GLU A 322 2.04 20.24 13.18
N GLU A 323 3.22 20.65 12.70
CA GLU A 323 3.50 22.05 12.38
C GLU A 323 2.79 22.52 11.10
N VAL A 324 2.74 21.67 10.06
CA VAL A 324 2.03 21.99 8.81
C VAL A 324 0.54 22.18 9.04
N ARG A 325 -0.10 21.34 9.88
CA ARG A 325 -1.51 21.49 10.26
C ARG A 325 -1.78 22.85 10.90
N LYS A 326 -0.96 23.29 11.85
CA LYS A 326 -1.09 24.62 12.48
C LYS A 326 -1.05 25.76 11.45
N ILE A 327 -0.24 25.64 10.40
CA ILE A 327 -0.14 26.64 9.33
C ILE A 327 -1.36 26.55 8.39
N ASN A 328 -1.84 25.34 8.10
CA ASN A 328 -3.03 25.09 7.29
C ASN A 328 -4.30 25.62 7.98
N ASP A 329 -4.43 25.47 9.30
CA ASP A 329 -5.57 25.97 10.08
C ASP A 329 -5.72 27.49 9.99
N LEU A 330 -4.61 28.19 9.68
CA LEU A 330 -4.56 29.64 9.50
C LEU A 330 -4.63 30.06 8.02
N HIS A 331 -5.12 29.20 7.12
CA HIS A 331 -5.10 29.47 5.67
C HIS A 331 -5.88 30.70 5.20
N GLU A 332 -6.85 31.18 5.98
CA GLU A 332 -7.60 32.42 5.72
C GLU A 332 -6.94 33.67 6.33
N ARG A 333 -5.91 33.50 7.16
CA ARG A 333 -5.23 34.60 7.86
C ARG A 333 -4.11 35.20 7.00
N PRO A 334 -3.73 36.46 7.23
CA PRO A 334 -2.56 37.06 6.59
C PRO A 334 -1.27 36.30 6.88
N ASP A 335 -0.32 36.35 5.95
CA ASP A 335 0.97 35.66 6.05
C ASP A 335 1.77 35.95 7.33
N THR A 336 1.67 37.18 7.86
CA THR A 336 2.32 37.62 9.09
C THR A 336 1.83 36.86 10.33
N GLU A 337 0.56 36.48 10.34
CA GLU A 337 -0.02 35.66 11.40
C GLU A 337 0.18 34.17 11.10
N ARG A 338 -0.14 33.76 9.87
CA ARG A 338 -0.12 32.36 9.43
C ARG A 338 1.24 31.69 9.57
N PHE A 339 2.32 32.37 9.22
CA PHE A 339 3.68 31.79 9.23
C PHE A 339 4.53 32.23 10.42
N LYS A 340 3.93 32.86 11.44
CA LYS A 340 4.63 33.32 12.64
C LYS A 340 5.39 32.20 13.36
N LEU A 341 4.86 30.98 13.33
CA LEU A 341 5.46 29.80 13.97
C LEU A 341 6.81 29.40 13.35
N VAL A 342 6.99 29.66 12.05
CA VAL A 342 8.15 29.19 11.26
C VAL A 342 9.13 30.31 10.92
N GLU A 343 8.84 31.55 11.29
CA GLU A 343 9.67 32.72 10.99
C GLU A 343 11.12 32.57 11.47
N LYS A 344 11.30 31.98 12.66
CA LYS A 344 12.61 31.73 13.28
C LYS A 344 13.25 30.40 12.90
N MET A 345 12.58 29.56 12.13
CA MET A 345 13.16 28.28 11.69
C MET A 345 14.31 28.49 10.71
N ARG A 346 15.24 27.55 10.69
CA ARG A 346 16.34 27.47 9.73
C ARG A 346 15.86 26.89 8.40
N THR A 347 16.70 27.04 7.38
CA THR A 347 16.50 26.46 6.06
C THR A 347 16.27 24.94 6.11
N SER A 348 17.04 24.21 6.93
CA SER A 348 16.89 22.76 7.11
C SER A 348 15.55 22.35 7.73
N GLU A 349 15.04 23.14 8.69
CA GLU A 349 13.75 22.91 9.34
C GLU A 349 12.60 23.20 8.36
N LEU A 350 12.67 24.31 7.62
CA LEU A 350 11.68 24.63 6.57
C LEU A 350 11.67 23.57 5.46
N TYR A 351 12.85 23.14 5.00
CA TYR A 351 13.01 22.03 4.06
C TYR A 351 12.33 20.77 4.61
N THR A 352 12.61 20.43 5.87
CA THR A 352 12.06 19.24 6.53
C THR A 352 10.53 19.32 6.64
N LEU A 353 9.95 20.45 7.02
CA LEU A 353 8.50 20.64 7.08
C LEU A 353 7.84 20.39 5.72
N MET A 354 8.45 20.87 4.62
CA MET A 354 7.91 20.65 3.28
C MET A 354 7.94 19.17 2.89
N VAL A 355 9.08 18.50 3.02
CA VAL A 355 9.24 17.13 2.50
C VAL A 355 8.64 16.04 3.40
N TYR A 356 8.52 16.29 4.71
CA TYR A 356 7.84 15.37 5.65
C TYR A 356 6.36 15.71 5.86
N GLY A 357 5.96 16.95 5.57
CA GLY A 357 4.56 17.38 5.62
C GLY A 357 3.79 17.17 4.31
N GLU A 358 4.43 16.54 3.32
CA GLU A 358 3.89 16.34 1.96
C GLU A 358 2.45 15.82 1.94
N GLU A 359 2.09 14.93 2.86
CA GLU A 359 0.76 14.31 2.93
C GLU A 359 -0.36 15.35 3.15
N GLU A 360 -0.08 16.47 3.81
CA GLU A 360 -1.12 17.41 4.25
C GLU A 360 -0.87 18.85 3.85
N ILE A 361 0.24 19.13 3.18
CA ILE A 361 0.64 20.49 2.88
C ILE A 361 -0.24 21.11 1.79
N PHE A 362 -0.87 22.25 2.10
CA PHE A 362 -1.66 22.98 1.11
C PHE A 362 -0.73 23.68 0.11
N THR A 363 -1.24 23.95 -1.10
CA THR A 363 -0.53 24.74 -2.13
C THR A 363 -0.03 26.08 -1.57
N SER A 364 -0.84 26.78 -0.77
CA SER A 364 -0.44 28.04 -0.13
C SER A 364 0.58 27.85 1.00
N THR A 365 0.49 26.75 1.77
CA THR A 365 1.46 26.42 2.82
C THR A 365 2.83 26.08 2.23
N PHE A 366 2.89 25.23 1.19
CA PHE A 366 4.14 24.93 0.49
C PHE A 366 4.77 26.20 -0.06
N ASN A 367 4.00 27.02 -0.78
CA ASN A 367 4.54 28.25 -1.37
C ASN A 367 5.07 29.23 -0.31
N GLY A 368 4.39 29.35 0.83
CA GLY A 368 4.82 30.21 1.92
C GLY A 368 6.06 29.69 2.66
N LEU A 369 6.17 28.37 2.88
CA LEU A 369 7.38 27.74 3.44
C LEU A 369 8.56 27.83 2.47
N PHE A 370 8.33 27.50 1.21
CA PHE A 370 9.36 27.51 0.16
C PHE A 370 9.93 28.91 -0.04
N SER A 371 9.09 29.94 -0.12
CA SER A 371 9.57 31.33 -0.32
C SER A 371 10.44 31.79 0.85
N ARG A 372 10.07 31.45 2.09
CA ARG A 372 10.89 31.73 3.29
C ARG A 372 12.20 30.94 3.30
N MET A 373 12.18 29.70 2.81
CA MET A 373 13.39 28.88 2.67
C MET A 373 14.35 29.53 1.66
N ILE A 374 13.86 29.90 0.47
CA ILE A 374 14.65 30.58 -0.57
C ILE A 374 15.20 31.92 -0.10
N GLU A 375 14.39 32.72 0.61
CA GLU A 375 14.85 33.98 1.19
C GLU A 375 15.98 33.78 2.19
N LYS A 376 15.85 32.82 3.11
CA LYS A 376 16.92 32.48 4.06
C LYS A 376 18.17 31.98 3.36
N MET A 377 18.04 31.15 2.31
CA MET A 377 19.16 30.72 1.48
C MET A 377 19.89 31.90 0.84
N LYS A 378 19.14 32.86 0.28
CA LYS A 378 19.72 34.08 -0.31
C LYS A 378 20.50 34.89 0.72
N VAL A 379 19.93 35.10 1.91
CA VAL A 379 20.56 35.85 3.01
C VAL A 379 21.83 35.16 3.50
N SER A 380 21.84 33.83 3.59
CA SER A 380 23.01 33.06 4.04
C SER A 380 23.97 32.65 2.93
N HIS A 381 23.72 33.07 1.68
CA HIS A 381 24.44 32.63 0.49
C HIS A 381 24.53 31.08 0.34
N LEU A 382 23.54 30.34 0.84
CA LEU A 382 23.50 28.89 0.76
C LEU A 382 22.92 28.46 -0.59
N LYS A 383 23.69 27.73 -1.39
CA LYS A 383 23.21 27.21 -2.67
C LYS A 383 22.28 26.02 -2.50
N GLY A 384 21.42 25.77 -3.47
CA GLY A 384 20.47 24.67 -3.40
C GLY A 384 21.12 23.28 -3.42
N ASP A 385 22.24 23.10 -4.15
CA ASP A 385 23.01 21.85 -4.13
C ASP A 385 23.67 21.62 -2.76
N GLU A 386 24.18 22.67 -2.13
CA GLU A 386 24.73 22.63 -0.77
C GLU A 386 23.66 22.28 0.26
N LEU A 387 22.45 22.84 0.16
CA LEU A 387 21.32 22.46 1.02
C LEU A 387 21.03 20.95 0.91
N LEU A 388 21.01 20.41 -0.31
CA LEU A 388 20.75 18.99 -0.55
C LEU A 388 21.89 18.11 -0.01
N LYS A 389 23.15 18.51 -0.23
CA LYS A 389 24.34 17.84 0.32
C LYS A 389 24.32 17.82 1.86
N ASN A 390 24.07 18.98 2.48
CA ASN A 390 23.99 19.13 3.94
C ASN A 390 22.85 18.33 4.57
N SER A 391 21.78 18.09 3.81
CA SER A 391 20.66 17.25 4.24
C SER A 391 20.88 15.75 3.96
N GLY A 392 22.06 15.35 3.47
CA GLY A 392 22.36 13.98 3.05
C GLY A 392 21.44 13.49 1.92
N PHE A 393 20.94 14.40 1.08
CA PHE A 393 19.91 14.16 0.07
C PHE A 393 18.60 13.57 0.63
N ASN A 394 18.33 13.72 1.93
CA ASN A 394 17.11 13.24 2.58
C ASN A 394 15.86 13.75 1.84
N LYS A 395 15.04 12.84 1.29
CA LYS A 395 13.80 13.17 0.56
C LYS A 395 13.97 14.25 -0.52
N PHE A 396 15.16 14.39 -1.12
CA PHE A 396 15.38 15.40 -2.16
C PHE A 396 14.45 15.20 -3.37
N ARG A 397 14.14 13.95 -3.73
CA ARG A 397 13.17 13.64 -4.80
C ARG A 397 11.78 14.15 -4.47
N THR A 398 11.38 14.12 -3.20
CA THR A 398 10.13 14.74 -2.73
C THR A 398 10.18 16.25 -2.92
N LEU A 399 11.28 16.93 -2.53
CA LEU A 399 11.42 18.36 -2.78
C LEU A 399 11.28 18.68 -4.28
N ILE A 400 12.00 17.96 -5.15
CA ILE A 400 11.93 18.19 -6.60
C ILE A 400 10.51 17.95 -7.12
N LYS A 401 9.87 16.85 -6.73
CA LYS A 401 8.47 16.54 -7.09
C LYS A 401 7.51 17.65 -6.67
N MET A 402 7.61 18.12 -5.43
CA MET A 402 6.75 19.17 -4.90
C MET A 402 7.03 20.52 -5.56
N ALA A 403 8.29 20.91 -5.70
CA ALA A 403 8.68 22.14 -6.39
C ALA A 403 8.19 22.12 -7.85
N SER A 404 8.26 20.99 -8.55
CA SER A 404 7.69 20.87 -9.89
C SER A 404 6.16 20.95 -9.88
N SER A 405 5.50 20.27 -8.94
CA SER A 405 4.03 20.26 -8.83
C SER A 405 3.44 21.63 -8.52
N PHE A 406 4.16 22.47 -7.78
CA PHE A 406 3.76 23.83 -7.42
C PHE A 406 4.42 24.91 -8.30
N ASN A 407 5.04 24.54 -9.42
CA ASN A 407 5.70 25.45 -10.38
C ASN A 407 6.85 26.30 -9.78
N ARG A 408 7.57 25.79 -8.79
CA ARG A 408 8.72 26.41 -8.11
C ARG A 408 10.07 25.77 -8.44
N ILE A 409 10.10 24.72 -9.26
CA ILE A 409 11.34 23.98 -9.57
C ILE A 409 12.42 24.87 -10.20
N GLN A 410 12.05 25.74 -11.15
CA GLN A 410 13.01 26.63 -11.80
C GLN A 410 13.64 27.62 -10.81
N GLU A 411 12.84 28.14 -9.88
CA GLU A 411 13.33 29.02 -8.83
C GLU A 411 14.33 28.30 -7.93
N PHE A 412 14.06 27.05 -7.55
CA PHE A 412 15.01 26.25 -6.78
C PHE A 412 16.31 25.99 -7.55
N LEU A 413 16.22 25.52 -8.80
CA LEU A 413 17.40 25.25 -9.64
C LEU A 413 18.24 26.51 -9.90
N SER A 414 17.60 27.68 -9.98
CA SER A 414 18.31 28.96 -10.15
C SER A 414 19.16 29.38 -8.93
N THR A 415 19.03 28.68 -7.79
CA THR A 415 19.86 28.94 -6.59
C THR A 415 21.25 28.29 -6.63
N MET A 416 21.55 27.51 -7.67
CA MET A 416 22.84 26.81 -7.84
C MET A 416 23.36 26.98 -9.28
N ASP A 417 24.62 26.61 -9.51
CA ASP A 417 25.22 26.75 -10.84
C ASP A 417 24.60 25.76 -11.84
N SER A 418 24.73 26.04 -13.14
CA SER A 418 24.12 25.20 -14.18
C SER A 418 24.65 23.76 -14.18
N ALA A 419 25.90 23.55 -13.78
CA ALA A 419 26.50 22.22 -13.67
C ALA A 419 25.87 21.42 -12.52
N ASP A 420 25.73 22.05 -11.34
CA ASP A 420 25.10 21.42 -10.16
C ASP A 420 23.62 21.13 -10.41
N SER A 421 22.88 22.07 -11.02
CA SER A 421 21.48 21.85 -11.41
C SER A 421 21.33 20.60 -12.29
N LYS A 422 22.24 20.42 -13.25
CA LYS A 422 22.26 19.24 -14.11
C LYS A 422 22.55 17.98 -13.30
N GLU A 423 23.53 17.99 -12.41
CA GLU A 423 23.86 16.85 -11.55
C GLU A 423 22.67 16.45 -10.66
N ILE A 424 21.97 17.41 -10.07
CA ILE A 424 20.77 17.15 -9.24
C ILE A 424 19.67 16.48 -10.07
N LEU A 425 19.41 16.95 -11.29
CA LEU A 425 18.43 16.33 -12.18
C LEU A 425 18.85 14.92 -12.60
N GLN A 426 20.14 14.68 -12.83
CA GLN A 426 20.64 13.34 -13.11
C GLN A 426 20.45 12.40 -11.91
N LYS A 427 20.80 12.87 -10.71
CA LYS A 427 20.60 12.12 -9.46
C LYS A 427 19.12 11.86 -9.17
N PHE A 428 18.24 12.79 -9.55
CA PHE A 428 16.79 12.62 -9.46
C PHE A 428 16.30 11.46 -10.33
N ILE A 429 16.81 11.34 -11.57
CA ILE A 429 16.48 10.26 -12.52
C ILE A 429 17.06 8.91 -12.10
N ARG A 430 18.29 8.88 -11.57
CA ARG A 430 18.94 7.65 -11.14
C ARG A 430 18.23 7.06 -9.94
N LEU A 431 17.47 6.00 -10.16
CA LEU A 431 16.71 5.30 -9.14
C LEU A 431 17.63 4.52 -8.19
N ASP A 432 17.39 4.65 -6.89
CA ASP A 432 18.06 3.83 -5.89
C ASP A 432 17.28 2.53 -5.65
N GLU A 433 17.91 1.38 -5.92
CA GLU A 433 17.32 0.06 -5.75
C GLU A 433 17.20 -0.37 -4.28
N THR A 434 17.91 0.29 -3.36
CA THR A 434 17.87 0.01 -1.92
C THR A 434 16.73 0.74 -1.19
N GLU A 435 16.14 1.75 -1.85
CA GLU A 435 14.99 2.50 -1.38
C GLU A 435 13.69 2.02 -2.06
N ASP A 436 12.59 2.76 -1.88
CA ASP A 436 11.32 2.50 -2.56
C ASP A 436 11.41 2.85 -4.05
N PHE A 437 11.94 1.91 -4.83
CA PHE A 437 12.23 2.04 -6.24
C PHE A 437 11.01 2.48 -7.09
N LEU A 438 9.81 1.96 -6.76
CA LEU A 438 8.60 2.26 -7.53
C LEU A 438 8.04 3.63 -7.20
N ASN A 439 7.99 4.01 -5.92
CA ASN A 439 7.54 5.36 -5.55
C ASN A 439 8.50 6.44 -6.08
N GLN A 440 9.81 6.16 -6.18
CA GLN A 440 10.74 7.04 -6.88
C GLN A 440 10.41 7.18 -8.38
N ALA A 441 10.13 6.08 -9.07
CA ALA A 441 9.75 6.11 -10.49
C ALA A 441 8.43 6.87 -10.73
N VAL A 442 7.45 6.71 -9.84
CA VAL A 442 6.20 7.47 -9.85
C VAL A 442 6.47 8.97 -9.67
N ALA A 443 7.28 9.34 -8.67
CA ALA A 443 7.65 10.75 -8.44
C ALA A 443 8.30 11.38 -9.68
N ILE A 444 9.15 10.63 -10.38
CA ILE A 444 9.77 11.02 -11.64
C ILE A 444 8.70 11.22 -12.73
N ALA A 445 7.82 10.24 -12.96
CA ALA A 445 6.71 10.32 -13.92
C ALA A 445 5.82 11.57 -13.70
N ASP A 446 5.54 11.89 -12.44
CA ASP A 446 4.66 13.00 -12.06
C ASP A 446 5.31 14.37 -12.26
N THR A 447 6.60 14.45 -11.94
CA THR A 447 7.41 15.66 -12.11
C THR A 447 7.41 16.08 -13.58
N PHE A 448 7.52 15.12 -14.51
CA PHE A 448 7.52 15.42 -15.95
C PHE A 448 6.23 16.03 -16.47
N ASN A 449 5.09 15.67 -15.90
CA ASN A 449 3.84 16.26 -16.35
C ASN A 449 3.82 17.78 -16.13
N SER A 450 4.46 18.24 -15.04
CA SER A 450 4.43 19.62 -14.58
C SER A 450 5.57 20.48 -15.16
N ILE A 451 6.61 19.87 -15.73
CA ILE A 451 7.72 20.60 -16.37
C ILE A 451 7.34 20.99 -17.80
N GLN A 452 7.52 22.28 -18.14
CA GLN A 452 7.34 22.81 -19.50
C GLN A 452 8.67 23.24 -20.14
N ASP A 453 9.72 23.44 -19.35
CA ASP A 453 11.03 23.89 -19.84
C ASP A 453 11.66 22.84 -20.78
N PRO A 454 11.90 23.17 -22.07
CA PRO A 454 12.45 22.21 -23.02
C PRO A 454 13.87 21.73 -22.68
N ALA A 455 14.70 22.58 -22.08
CA ALA A 455 16.07 22.21 -21.72
C ALA A 455 16.09 21.19 -20.56
N ILE A 456 15.25 21.40 -19.55
CA ILE A 456 15.07 20.44 -18.46
C ILE A 456 14.52 19.12 -19.01
N LEU A 457 13.50 19.18 -19.87
CA LEU A 457 12.91 17.98 -20.50
C LEU A 457 13.93 17.18 -21.33
N MET A 458 14.78 17.85 -22.11
CA MET A 458 15.87 17.21 -22.86
C MET A 458 16.91 16.55 -21.94
N ALA A 459 17.31 17.22 -20.86
CA ALA A 459 18.27 16.67 -19.90
C ALA A 459 17.74 15.39 -19.22
N LEU A 460 16.48 15.42 -18.77
CA LEU A 460 15.83 14.27 -18.12
C LEU A 460 15.69 13.09 -19.09
N SER A 461 15.28 13.36 -20.33
CA SER A 461 15.17 12.33 -21.36
C SER A 461 16.51 11.67 -21.69
N SER A 462 17.59 12.46 -21.75
CA SER A 462 18.94 11.94 -22.02
C SER A 462 19.41 11.01 -20.90
N GLU A 463 19.17 11.38 -19.64
CA GLU A 463 19.55 10.56 -18.49
C GLU A 463 18.75 9.25 -18.43
N ILE A 464 17.44 9.27 -18.73
CA ILE A 464 16.63 8.03 -18.81
C ILE A 464 17.17 7.06 -19.85
N LYS A 465 17.58 7.57 -21.01
CA LYS A 465 18.20 6.75 -22.07
C LYS A 465 19.52 6.15 -21.63
N SER A 466 20.34 6.91 -20.92
CA SER A 466 21.61 6.43 -20.35
C SER A 466 21.37 5.33 -19.32
N GLU A 467 20.46 5.57 -18.37
CA GLU A 467 20.13 4.63 -17.31
C GLU A 467 19.49 3.34 -17.84
N TYR A 468 18.57 3.44 -18.81
CA TYR A 468 18.00 2.27 -19.47
C TYR A 468 19.09 1.36 -20.06
N LYS A 469 20.08 1.93 -20.76
CA LYS A 469 21.20 1.17 -21.34
C LYS A 469 22.02 0.48 -20.24
N ARG A 470 22.39 1.22 -19.19
CA ARG A 470 23.17 0.70 -18.05
C ARG A 470 22.46 -0.47 -17.35
N VAL A 471 21.17 -0.34 -17.06
CA VAL A 471 20.43 -1.40 -16.36
C VAL A 471 20.14 -2.61 -17.25
N ASN A 472 20.03 -2.38 -18.56
CA ASN A 472 19.88 -3.46 -19.53
C ASN A 472 21.17 -4.28 -19.69
N GLU A 473 22.34 -3.62 -19.69
CA GLU A 473 23.66 -4.29 -19.71
C GLU A 473 23.88 -5.14 -18.45
N THR A 474 23.47 -4.64 -17.28
CA THR A 474 23.51 -5.39 -16.01
C THR A 474 22.40 -6.44 -15.87
N LYS A 475 21.55 -6.59 -16.90
CA LYS A 475 20.40 -7.52 -16.93
C LYS A 475 19.41 -7.30 -15.78
N ASN A 476 19.32 -6.09 -15.24
CA ASN A 476 18.29 -5.75 -14.26
C ASN A 476 16.96 -5.50 -14.96
N LYS A 477 16.16 -6.56 -15.09
CA LYS A 477 14.85 -6.50 -15.75
C LYS A 477 13.90 -5.49 -15.12
N LYS A 478 13.82 -5.46 -13.79
CA LYS A 478 12.94 -4.56 -13.04
C LYS A 478 13.24 -3.11 -13.40
N ALA A 479 14.51 -2.72 -13.34
CA ALA A 479 14.91 -1.37 -13.67
C ALA A 479 14.79 -1.06 -15.17
N THR A 480 15.09 -2.04 -16.04
CA THR A 480 14.92 -1.90 -17.49
C THR A 480 13.47 -1.59 -17.86
N THR A 481 12.52 -2.32 -17.27
CA THR A 481 11.08 -2.08 -17.48
C THR A 481 10.66 -0.70 -16.97
N VAL A 482 11.17 -0.27 -15.81
CA VAL A 482 10.87 1.06 -15.27
C VAL A 482 11.39 2.18 -16.18
N TYR A 483 12.67 2.18 -16.56
CA TYR A 483 13.19 3.23 -17.44
C TYR A 483 12.56 3.19 -18.83
N GLY A 484 12.21 2.01 -19.34
CA GLY A 484 11.47 1.86 -20.60
C GLY A 484 10.06 2.47 -20.55
N LEU A 485 9.34 2.27 -19.45
CA LEU A 485 8.03 2.89 -19.21
C LEU A 485 8.14 4.41 -19.01
N LEU A 486 9.17 4.88 -18.29
CA LEU A 486 9.44 6.31 -18.17
C LEU A 486 9.68 6.93 -19.55
N ALA A 487 10.50 6.32 -20.40
CA ALA A 487 10.68 6.76 -21.79
C ALA A 487 9.36 6.77 -22.57
N GLY A 488 8.50 5.76 -22.40
CA GLY A 488 7.17 5.72 -23.00
C GLY A 488 6.26 6.88 -22.57
N LEU A 489 6.39 7.38 -21.33
CA LEU A 489 5.69 8.58 -20.87
C LEU A 489 6.22 9.84 -21.54
N PHE A 490 7.54 9.96 -21.75
CA PHE A 490 8.15 11.07 -22.47
C PHE A 490 7.63 11.21 -23.89
N ALA A 491 7.38 10.09 -24.58
CA ALA A 491 6.85 10.09 -25.95
C ALA A 491 5.47 10.79 -26.06
N GLN A 492 4.70 10.89 -24.97
CA GLN A 492 3.42 11.58 -24.99
C GLN A 492 3.56 13.11 -25.05
N LYS A 493 4.71 13.65 -24.63
CA LYS A 493 5.02 15.08 -24.74
C LYS A 493 5.54 15.35 -26.16
N LYS A 494 4.72 16.00 -26.99
CA LYS A 494 5.05 16.36 -28.39
C LYS A 494 6.30 17.25 -28.55
N THR A 495 6.87 17.73 -27.45
CA THR A 495 8.06 18.60 -27.42
C THR A 495 9.37 17.86 -27.66
N ILE A 496 9.40 16.53 -27.63
CA ILE A 496 10.63 15.74 -27.79
C ILE A 496 10.51 14.81 -28.99
N ASP A 497 11.31 15.06 -30.02
CA ASP A 497 11.39 14.25 -31.23
C ASP A 497 12.66 13.37 -31.22
N ASP A 498 12.68 12.34 -30.38
CA ASP A 498 13.77 11.35 -30.29
C ASP A 498 13.25 9.97 -30.74
N GLU A 499 13.95 9.36 -31.71
CA GLU A 499 13.57 8.07 -32.30
C GLU A 499 13.57 6.91 -31.30
N TRP A 500 14.52 6.91 -30.35
CA TRP A 500 14.60 5.89 -29.30
C TRP A 500 13.43 6.00 -28.33
N ILE A 501 12.99 7.22 -28.00
CA ILE A 501 11.77 7.43 -27.18
C ILE A 501 10.54 6.86 -27.89
N LYS A 502 10.41 7.10 -29.20
CA LYS A 502 9.30 6.54 -30.00
C LYS A 502 9.33 5.02 -29.97
N GLU A 503 10.49 4.40 -30.16
CA GLU A 503 10.65 2.94 -30.05
C GLU A 503 10.25 2.42 -28.66
N MET A 504 10.74 3.05 -27.59
CA MET A 504 10.41 2.64 -26.23
C MET A 504 8.91 2.77 -25.94
N SER A 505 8.23 3.78 -26.47
CA SER A 505 6.78 3.94 -26.32
C SER A 505 5.96 2.82 -26.99
N GLN A 506 6.48 2.26 -28.08
CA GLN A 506 5.86 1.13 -28.77
C GLN A 506 6.11 -0.19 -28.02
N LYS A 507 7.32 -0.35 -27.48
CA LYS A 507 7.72 -1.52 -26.69
C LYS A 507 7.01 -1.57 -25.34
N TYR A 508 7.01 -0.45 -24.60
CA TYR A 508 6.45 -0.32 -23.27
C TYR A 508 5.09 0.38 -23.32
N LYS A 509 4.08 -0.33 -23.82
CA LYS A 509 2.73 0.21 -23.97
C LYS A 509 2.13 0.59 -22.62
N LEU A 510 1.78 1.86 -22.50
CA LEU A 510 1.10 2.41 -21.33
C LEU A 510 -0.37 1.96 -21.28
N SER A 511 -0.90 1.83 -20.06
CA SER A 511 -2.30 1.41 -19.87
C SER A 511 -3.25 2.52 -20.33
N ASN A 512 -4.26 2.16 -21.11
CA ASN A 512 -5.30 3.09 -21.51
C ASN A 512 -6.27 3.34 -20.35
N LEU A 513 -6.26 4.56 -19.80
CA LEU A 513 -7.21 5.00 -18.76
C LEU A 513 -8.24 6.01 -19.30
N LEU A 514 -8.46 6.05 -20.62
CA LEU A 514 -9.38 7.00 -21.24
C LEU A 514 -10.84 6.68 -20.97
N GLU A 515 -11.19 5.40 -20.84
CA GLU A 515 -12.59 4.99 -20.67
C GLU A 515 -12.77 3.82 -19.70
N ILE A 516 -13.98 3.75 -19.13
CA ILE A 516 -14.47 2.59 -18.38
C ILE A 516 -15.78 2.15 -19.03
N ASN A 517 -15.82 0.87 -19.39
CA ASN A 517 -16.98 0.28 -20.05
C ASN A 517 -18.07 -0.13 -19.06
N GLN A 518 -19.27 -0.33 -19.58
CA GLN A 518 -20.46 -0.66 -18.78
C GLN A 518 -20.30 -1.94 -17.95
N ALA A 519 -19.67 -2.98 -18.52
CA ALA A 519 -19.47 -4.26 -17.84
C ALA A 519 -18.60 -4.15 -16.57
N ASP A 520 -17.81 -3.08 -16.47
CA ASP A 520 -16.96 -2.81 -15.32
C ASP A 520 -17.68 -1.97 -14.25
N LEU A 521 -18.66 -1.14 -14.64
CA LEU A 521 -19.34 -0.22 -13.72
C LEU A 521 -20.58 -0.81 -13.05
N PHE A 522 -21.26 -1.76 -13.70
CA PHE A 522 -22.54 -2.29 -13.23
C PHE A 522 -22.44 -3.77 -12.86
N ASP A 523 -23.12 -4.14 -11.79
CA ASP A 523 -23.27 -5.54 -11.42
C ASP A 523 -24.22 -6.30 -12.36
N GLN A 524 -24.37 -7.59 -12.09
CA GLN A 524 -25.27 -8.49 -12.82
C GLN A 524 -26.76 -8.09 -12.74
N TYR A 525 -27.14 -7.21 -11.80
CA TYR A 525 -28.49 -6.69 -11.62
C TYR A 525 -28.70 -5.33 -12.29
N GLY A 526 -27.68 -4.79 -12.97
CA GLY A 526 -27.73 -3.46 -13.57
C GLY A 526 -27.58 -2.33 -12.56
N SER A 527 -27.02 -2.60 -11.39
CA SER A 527 -26.79 -1.60 -10.34
C SER A 527 -25.32 -1.17 -10.33
N ASN A 528 -25.07 0.13 -10.35
CA ASN A 528 -23.78 0.70 -10.04
C ASN A 528 -23.76 0.99 -8.53
N VAL A 529 -23.11 0.10 -7.78
CA VAL A 529 -23.03 0.17 -6.31
C VAL A 529 -21.83 1.01 -5.92
N GLN A 530 -22.04 2.01 -5.06
CA GLN A 530 -21.00 2.92 -4.61
C GLN A 530 -20.94 3.01 -3.08
N GLU A 531 -19.77 3.25 -2.53
CA GLU A 531 -19.56 3.44 -1.09
C GLU A 531 -18.81 4.75 -0.82
N TYR A 532 -19.40 5.62 0.01
CA TYR A 532 -18.89 6.95 0.34
C TYR A 532 -18.59 7.01 1.84
N PHE A 533 -17.34 7.35 2.19
CA PHE A 533 -16.86 7.40 3.56
C PHE A 533 -16.81 8.83 4.10
N PHE A 534 -17.55 9.12 5.16
CA PHE A 534 -17.53 10.39 5.90
C PHE A 534 -17.02 10.20 7.33
N TYR A 535 -16.52 11.26 7.96
CA TYR A 535 -15.82 11.18 9.25
C TYR A 535 -16.38 12.16 10.29
N ASP A 536 -16.23 11.82 11.57
CA ASP A 536 -16.79 12.59 12.69
C ASP A 536 -15.91 13.79 13.07
N ASP A 537 -15.79 14.72 12.14
CA ASP A 537 -15.23 16.05 12.35
C ASP A 537 -16.15 17.13 11.74
N ASP A 538 -15.85 18.41 12.02
CA ASP A 538 -16.71 19.52 11.60
C ASP A 538 -16.80 19.63 10.07
N ASP A 539 -15.69 19.35 9.36
CA ASP A 539 -15.65 19.32 7.89
C ASP A 539 -16.49 18.15 7.34
N GLY A 540 -16.38 16.96 7.93
CA GLY A 540 -17.13 15.77 7.57
C GLY A 540 -18.63 15.95 7.74
N LYS A 541 -19.07 16.62 8.81
CA LYS A 541 -20.49 16.99 9.05
C LYS A 541 -21.02 17.96 8.00
N ALA A 542 -20.25 19.01 7.69
CA ALA A 542 -20.60 19.98 6.65
C ALA A 542 -20.64 19.32 5.26
N SER A 543 -19.62 18.53 4.93
CA SER A 543 -19.46 17.79 3.68
C SER A 543 -20.59 16.79 3.45
N PHE A 544 -21.00 16.03 4.49
CA PHE A 544 -22.13 15.10 4.41
C PHE A 544 -23.46 15.83 4.15
N THR A 545 -23.69 16.97 4.83
CA THR A 545 -24.89 17.79 4.62
C THR A 545 -24.94 18.35 3.20
N SER A 546 -23.82 18.89 2.70
CA SER A 546 -23.70 19.40 1.33
C SER A 546 -23.91 18.31 0.28
N PHE A 547 -23.34 17.11 0.52
CA PHE A 547 -23.53 15.93 -0.31
C PHE A 547 -25.01 15.54 -0.42
N LEU A 548 -25.75 15.42 0.68
CA LEU A 548 -27.17 15.08 0.66
C LEU A 548 -28.00 16.10 -0.12
N ASN A 549 -27.67 17.38 -0.01
CA ASN A 549 -28.36 18.45 -0.71
C ASN A 549 -28.21 18.36 -2.25
N GLN A 550 -27.20 17.66 -2.77
CA GLN A 550 -27.10 17.40 -4.22
C GLN A 550 -28.22 16.51 -4.74
N TYR A 551 -28.84 15.68 -3.89
CA TYR A 551 -29.85 14.70 -4.29
C TYR A 551 -31.25 15.06 -3.81
N LYS A 552 -31.35 15.79 -2.69
CA LYS A 552 -32.63 16.14 -2.08
C LYS A 552 -33.52 16.95 -3.03
N GLY A 553 -34.79 16.55 -3.13
CA GLY A 553 -35.79 17.25 -3.96
C GLY A 553 -35.68 16.99 -5.46
N LYS A 554 -34.80 16.08 -5.91
CA LYS A 554 -34.74 15.65 -7.32
C LYS A 554 -35.60 14.41 -7.54
N ASN A 555 -36.52 14.46 -8.49
CA ASN A 555 -37.49 13.38 -8.73
C ASN A 555 -36.83 12.06 -9.15
N GLU A 556 -35.65 12.12 -9.77
CA GLU A 556 -34.88 10.96 -10.22
C GLU A 556 -34.11 10.27 -9.08
N TRP A 557 -34.11 10.82 -7.86
CA TRP A 557 -33.26 10.35 -6.77
C TRP A 557 -34.07 10.17 -5.47
N LYS A 558 -33.92 9.01 -4.84
CA LYS A 558 -34.54 8.68 -3.56
C LYS A 558 -33.47 8.52 -2.50
N ILE A 559 -33.67 9.14 -1.33
CA ILE A 559 -32.80 8.99 -0.16
C ILE A 559 -33.55 8.15 0.88
N GLU A 560 -32.94 7.07 1.34
CA GLU A 560 -33.42 6.24 2.44
C GLU A 560 -32.46 6.34 3.63
N ASP A 561 -32.96 6.74 4.80
CA ASP A 561 -32.20 6.71 6.04
C ASP A 561 -32.28 5.30 6.66
N LYS A 562 -31.13 4.69 6.95
CA LYS A 562 -30.99 3.37 7.58
C LYS A 562 -30.41 3.47 8.99
N ASN A 563 -30.58 4.61 9.66
CA ASN A 563 -30.02 4.97 10.95
C ASN A 563 -28.52 5.30 10.89
N GLU A 564 -27.62 4.32 10.79
CA GLU A 564 -26.17 4.53 10.82
C GLU A 564 -25.61 5.02 9.46
N PHE A 565 -26.35 4.76 8.39
CA PHE A 565 -25.98 5.13 7.03
C PHE A 565 -27.22 5.53 6.21
N VAL A 566 -26.98 6.10 5.02
CA VAL A 566 -28.02 6.43 4.05
C VAL A 566 -27.80 5.66 2.76
N VAL A 567 -28.89 5.36 2.06
CA VAL A 567 -28.88 4.80 0.71
C VAL A 567 -29.51 5.81 -0.24
N ILE A 568 -28.77 6.25 -1.26
CA ILE A 568 -29.29 7.10 -2.32
C ILE A 568 -29.42 6.28 -3.59
N THR A 569 -30.63 6.16 -4.12
CA THR A 569 -30.93 5.35 -5.30
C THR A 569 -31.51 6.21 -6.42
N SER A 570 -30.99 6.06 -7.63
CA SER A 570 -31.57 6.71 -8.81
C SER A 570 -32.70 5.91 -9.44
N SER A 571 -33.60 6.59 -10.13
CA SER A 571 -34.55 5.99 -11.06
C SER A 571 -33.79 5.26 -12.17
N ALA A 572 -34.20 4.02 -12.47
CA ALA A 572 -33.53 3.24 -13.50
C ALA A 572 -33.71 3.87 -14.90
N ARG A 573 -32.63 3.95 -15.68
CA ARG A 573 -32.64 4.26 -17.12
C ARG A 573 -32.08 3.05 -17.86
N ASN A 574 -32.81 2.53 -18.84
CA ASN A 574 -32.42 1.34 -19.61
C ASN A 574 -32.05 0.13 -18.71
N GLY A 575 -32.79 -0.08 -17.62
CA GLY A 575 -32.51 -1.14 -16.64
C GLY A 575 -31.25 -0.90 -15.80
N LYS A 576 -30.69 0.31 -15.82
CA LYS A 576 -29.49 0.70 -15.05
C LYS A 576 -29.81 1.75 -14.00
N LYS A 577 -29.35 1.53 -12.78
CA LYS A 577 -29.51 2.45 -11.66
C LYS A 577 -28.20 2.68 -10.91
N ILE A 578 -28.15 3.77 -10.15
CA ILE A 578 -27.06 4.11 -9.24
C ILE A 578 -27.56 3.86 -7.81
N GLU A 579 -26.73 3.23 -6.98
CA GLU A 579 -26.99 3.02 -5.55
C GLU A 579 -25.77 3.46 -4.75
N ILE A 580 -25.90 4.53 -3.98
CA ILE A 580 -24.83 5.11 -3.17
C ILE A 580 -25.11 4.79 -1.70
N PHE A 581 -24.16 4.11 -1.05
CA PHE A 581 -24.18 3.81 0.37
C PHE A 581 -23.20 4.76 1.07
N ALA A 582 -23.69 5.58 1.99
CA ALA A 582 -22.86 6.56 2.68
C ALA A 582 -23.07 6.48 4.19
N ASN A 583 -22.00 6.28 4.96
CA ASN A 583 -22.10 6.32 6.41
C ASN A 583 -22.39 7.75 6.88
N LYS A 584 -23.06 7.90 8.03
CA LYS A 584 -23.18 9.21 8.67
C LYS A 584 -21.86 9.55 9.39
N PRO A 585 -21.46 10.84 9.45
CA PRO A 585 -20.25 11.28 10.14
C PRO A 585 -20.13 10.75 11.58
N ASN A 586 -21.19 10.91 12.38
CA ASN A 586 -21.24 10.44 13.77
C ASN A 586 -21.34 8.90 13.92
N HIS A 587 -21.37 8.17 12.80
CA HIS A 587 -21.37 6.71 12.70
C HIS A 587 -20.24 6.23 11.76
N GLN A 588 -19.06 6.85 11.86
CA GLN A 588 -17.96 6.60 10.91
C GLN A 588 -17.47 5.15 10.88
N TYR A 589 -17.50 4.43 12.00
CA TYR A 589 -17.01 3.06 12.08
C TYR A 589 -18.13 2.03 11.95
N ASP A 590 -19.17 2.16 12.76
CA ASP A 590 -20.33 1.27 12.79
C ASP A 590 -21.17 1.39 11.50
N GLY A 591 -21.37 2.59 10.97
CA GLY A 591 -22.07 2.78 9.70
C GLY A 591 -21.37 2.08 8.53
N SER A 592 -20.05 2.17 8.43
CA SER A 592 -19.27 1.45 7.42
C SER A 592 -19.30 -0.07 7.61
N GLU A 593 -19.29 -0.57 8.86
CA GLU A 593 -19.47 -2.01 9.10
C GLU A 593 -20.88 -2.48 8.72
N LYS A 594 -21.93 -1.68 8.97
CA LYS A 594 -23.29 -2.00 8.54
C LYS A 594 -23.47 -2.02 7.02
N ILE A 595 -22.81 -1.11 6.30
CA ILE A 595 -22.75 -1.16 4.84
C ILE A 595 -22.07 -2.46 4.36
N ASN A 596 -20.95 -2.84 4.97
CA ASN A 596 -20.24 -4.07 4.64
C ASN A 596 -21.08 -5.34 4.92
N GLU A 597 -21.78 -5.39 6.06
CA GLU A 597 -22.77 -6.44 6.35
C GLU A 597 -23.84 -6.51 5.27
N TYR A 598 -24.40 -5.37 4.85
CA TYR A 598 -25.40 -5.28 3.79
C TYR A 598 -24.86 -5.83 2.46
N PHE A 599 -23.65 -5.43 2.06
CA PHE A 599 -22.98 -5.93 0.86
C PHE A 599 -22.78 -7.44 0.89
N LYS A 600 -22.33 -8.01 2.01
CA LYS A 600 -22.18 -9.46 2.19
C LYS A 600 -23.52 -10.18 2.08
N THR A 601 -24.56 -9.71 2.76
CA THR A 601 -25.89 -10.34 2.74
C THR A 601 -26.51 -10.31 1.35
N LYS A 602 -26.35 -9.19 0.61
CA LYS A 602 -26.88 -9.03 -0.75
C LYS A 602 -25.96 -9.60 -1.83
N LYS A 603 -24.75 -10.04 -1.48
CA LYS A 603 -23.70 -10.51 -2.39
C LYS A 603 -23.38 -9.48 -3.49
N ILE A 604 -23.36 -8.21 -3.10
CA ILE A 604 -22.95 -7.09 -3.97
C ILE A 604 -21.60 -6.55 -3.51
N SER A 605 -20.94 -5.77 -4.36
CA SER A 605 -19.67 -5.12 -4.03
C SER A 605 -19.59 -3.78 -4.73
N PRO A 606 -18.97 -2.76 -4.10
CA PRO A 606 -18.92 -1.43 -4.68
C PRO A 606 -18.00 -1.41 -5.91
N SER A 607 -18.49 -0.85 -7.01
CA SER A 607 -17.69 -0.51 -8.20
C SER A 607 -17.07 0.88 -8.09
N ILE A 608 -17.57 1.74 -7.19
CA ILE A 608 -17.04 3.07 -6.92
C ILE A 608 -16.85 3.27 -5.42
N ILE A 609 -15.68 3.78 -5.03
CA ILE A 609 -15.35 4.11 -3.63
C ILE A 609 -14.91 5.57 -3.56
N VAL A 610 -15.49 6.35 -2.64
CA VAL A 610 -15.17 7.77 -2.46
C VAL A 610 -14.82 8.06 -1.00
N HIS A 611 -13.62 8.58 -0.78
CA HIS A 611 -13.17 9.11 0.51
C HIS A 611 -13.58 10.58 0.65
N ARG A 612 -14.34 10.92 1.70
CA ARG A 612 -14.80 12.28 2.04
C ARG A 612 -14.31 12.67 3.43
N GLY A 613 -12.99 12.76 3.59
CA GLY A 613 -12.37 13.17 4.84
C GLY A 613 -10.93 13.66 4.66
N HIS A 614 -10.30 13.96 5.79
CA HIS A 614 -8.90 14.36 5.84
C HIS A 614 -7.95 13.21 5.53
N SER A 615 -6.73 13.56 5.12
CA SER A 615 -5.59 12.67 4.83
C SER A 615 -5.32 11.61 5.89
N TYR A 616 -5.42 11.97 7.17
CA TYR A 616 -5.17 11.04 8.28
C TYR A 616 -6.19 9.92 8.39
N HIS A 617 -7.35 10.03 7.72
CA HIS A 617 -8.35 8.97 7.60
C HIS A 617 -8.20 8.13 6.32
N THR A 618 -7.31 8.51 5.40
CA THR A 618 -7.20 7.88 4.09
C THR A 618 -6.77 6.42 4.17
N SER A 619 -5.89 6.08 5.13
CA SER A 619 -5.45 4.69 5.37
C SER A 619 -6.61 3.76 5.75
N ASP A 620 -7.59 4.25 6.51
CA ASP A 620 -8.78 3.49 6.89
C ASP A 620 -9.66 3.21 5.66
N THR A 621 -9.86 4.19 4.77
CA THR A 621 -10.58 3.95 3.50
C THR A 621 -9.83 2.98 2.61
N ILE A 622 -8.50 3.11 2.46
CA ILE A 622 -7.70 2.22 1.60
C ILE A 622 -7.85 0.76 2.03
N GLN A 623 -7.90 0.48 3.33
CA GLN A 623 -8.11 -0.87 3.83
C GLN A 623 -9.45 -1.48 3.41
N ARG A 624 -10.46 -0.65 3.15
CA ARG A 624 -11.82 -1.03 2.73
C ARG A 624 -11.96 -1.14 1.20
N ILE A 625 -10.96 -0.75 0.42
CA ILE A 625 -11.00 -0.88 -1.04
C ILE A 625 -11.09 -2.35 -1.44
N THR A 626 -12.11 -2.67 -2.23
CA THR A 626 -12.31 -4.02 -2.79
C THR A 626 -11.61 -4.15 -4.14
N ALA A 627 -11.17 -5.36 -4.48
CA ALA A 627 -10.57 -5.64 -5.80
C ALA A 627 -11.53 -5.41 -6.98
N GLY A 628 -12.83 -5.32 -6.71
CA GLY A 628 -13.86 -5.02 -7.69
C GLY A 628 -13.96 -3.52 -8.04
N ALA A 629 -13.48 -2.62 -7.19
CA ALA A 629 -13.64 -1.18 -7.37
C ALA A 629 -12.99 -0.70 -8.68
N ARG A 630 -13.74 -0.01 -9.53
CA ARG A 630 -13.29 0.53 -10.82
C ARG A 630 -13.01 2.01 -10.79
N ILE A 631 -13.67 2.76 -9.91
CA ILE A 631 -13.33 4.16 -9.65
C ILE A 631 -13.05 4.30 -8.16
N VAL A 632 -11.89 4.85 -7.82
CA VAL A 632 -11.54 5.22 -6.45
C VAL A 632 -11.25 6.70 -6.42
N SER A 633 -11.89 7.44 -5.52
CA SER A 633 -11.53 8.82 -5.26
C SER A 633 -10.99 8.99 -3.86
N LEU A 634 -9.73 9.44 -3.77
CA LEU A 634 -9.10 9.85 -2.54
C LEU A 634 -9.12 11.38 -2.50
N GLY A 635 -10.22 11.94 -1.99
CA GLY A 635 -10.47 13.39 -1.92
C GLY A 635 -9.72 14.12 -0.81
N SER A 636 -8.74 13.48 -0.17
CA SER A 636 -7.93 14.06 0.90
C SER A 636 -6.68 14.76 0.37
N CYS A 637 -6.14 15.70 1.14
CA CYS A 637 -4.79 16.23 0.92
C CYS A 637 -3.81 15.07 0.72
N GLY A 638 -3.00 15.10 -0.33
CA GLY A 638 -2.02 14.03 -0.57
C GLY A 638 -2.61 12.67 -0.97
N GLY A 639 -3.89 12.56 -1.33
CA GLY A 639 -4.49 11.33 -1.88
C GLY A 639 -3.73 10.77 -3.09
N TYR A 640 -2.99 11.65 -3.79
CA TYR A 640 -2.04 11.31 -4.84
C TYR A 640 -0.86 10.42 -4.40
N ASN A 641 -0.40 10.53 -3.16
CA ASN A 641 0.72 9.72 -2.64
C ASN A 641 0.30 8.27 -2.33
N ASN A 642 -1.00 7.98 -2.31
CA ASN A 642 -1.55 6.68 -1.94
C ASN A 642 -1.88 5.78 -3.15
N ILE A 643 -1.48 6.19 -4.37
CA ILE A 643 -1.79 5.46 -5.61
C ILE A 643 -1.33 3.99 -5.53
N THR A 644 -0.10 3.74 -5.06
CA THR A 644 0.45 2.38 -4.94
C THR A 644 -0.42 1.50 -4.05
N ALA A 645 -0.79 2.00 -2.87
CA ALA A 645 -1.64 1.28 -1.91
C ALA A 645 -3.06 1.02 -2.46
N VAL A 646 -3.63 1.95 -3.23
CA VAL A 646 -4.92 1.75 -3.91
C VAL A 646 -4.80 0.67 -4.98
N LEU A 647 -3.76 0.70 -5.82
CA LEU A 647 -3.58 -0.27 -6.91
C LEU A 647 -3.22 -1.68 -6.39
N GLU A 648 -2.59 -1.80 -5.23
CA GLU A 648 -2.41 -3.08 -4.54
C GLU A 648 -3.77 -3.72 -4.17
N LYS A 649 -4.76 -2.90 -3.78
CA LYS A 649 -6.11 -3.36 -3.43
C LYS A 649 -7.00 -3.57 -4.64
N SER A 650 -6.99 -2.62 -5.58
CA SER A 650 -7.74 -2.66 -6.83
C SER A 650 -6.86 -2.30 -8.03
N PRO A 651 -6.19 -3.30 -8.65
CA PRO A 651 -5.26 -3.09 -9.77
C PRO A 651 -5.90 -2.45 -11.01
N ASN A 652 -7.21 -2.65 -11.18
CA ASN A 652 -7.95 -2.16 -12.34
C ASN A 652 -8.65 -0.81 -12.10
N SER A 653 -8.52 -0.23 -10.90
CA SER A 653 -9.15 1.05 -10.59
C SER A 653 -8.63 2.20 -11.45
N HIS A 654 -9.51 3.19 -11.63
CA HIS A 654 -9.24 4.53 -12.14
C HIS A 654 -9.29 5.46 -10.93
N ILE A 655 -8.24 6.25 -10.71
CA ILE A 655 -8.10 7.03 -9.48
C ILE A 655 -8.32 8.51 -9.77
N ILE A 656 -9.34 9.11 -9.14
CA ILE A 656 -9.48 10.56 -9.03
C ILE A 656 -8.75 10.99 -7.77
N SER A 657 -7.77 11.87 -7.92
CA SER A 657 -6.90 12.32 -6.83
C SER A 657 -6.79 13.83 -6.81
N THR A 658 -6.32 14.40 -5.70
CA THR A 658 -6.01 15.83 -5.56
C THR A 658 -4.55 16.03 -5.16
N LYS A 659 -3.90 17.04 -5.73
CA LYS A 659 -2.56 17.52 -5.35
C LYS A 659 -2.60 18.44 -4.12
N GLY A 660 -3.79 18.96 -3.80
CA GLY A 660 -4.04 19.87 -2.69
C GLY A 660 -5.28 19.45 -1.90
N VAL A 661 -6.02 20.42 -1.37
CA VAL A 661 -7.22 20.17 -0.54
C VAL A 661 -8.41 19.78 -1.42
N GLY A 662 -8.99 18.61 -1.17
CA GLY A 662 -10.32 18.32 -1.70
C GLY A 662 -11.39 19.08 -0.93
N THR A 663 -12.35 19.67 -1.64
CA THR A 663 -13.41 20.51 -1.03
C THR A 663 -14.79 20.05 -1.51
N MET A 664 -15.80 20.14 -0.63
CA MET A 664 -17.20 19.88 -0.99
C MET A 664 -17.67 20.70 -2.20
N THR A 665 -17.18 21.93 -2.37
CA THR A 665 -17.52 22.81 -3.51
C THR A 665 -17.08 22.27 -4.87
N ILE A 666 -16.13 21.34 -4.91
CA ILE A 666 -15.69 20.62 -6.12
C ILE A 666 -16.24 19.20 -6.12
N ASN A 667 -16.05 18.46 -5.01
CA ASN A 667 -16.41 17.06 -4.89
C ASN A 667 -17.90 16.83 -5.18
N ASP A 668 -18.78 17.66 -4.61
CA ASP A 668 -20.23 17.47 -4.77
C ASP A 668 -20.70 17.63 -6.22
N PRO A 669 -20.43 18.76 -6.91
CA PRO A 669 -20.84 18.89 -8.31
C PRO A 669 -20.11 17.94 -9.26
N LEU A 670 -18.88 17.51 -8.93
CA LEU A 670 -18.10 16.53 -9.70
C LEU A 670 -18.71 15.13 -9.60
N PHE A 671 -18.92 14.61 -8.40
CA PHE A 671 -19.48 13.26 -8.21
C PHE A 671 -20.94 13.18 -8.61
N PHE A 672 -21.73 14.23 -8.39
CA PHE A 672 -23.09 14.28 -8.92
C PHE A 672 -23.09 14.19 -10.46
N ALA A 673 -22.23 14.97 -11.13
CA ALA A 673 -22.10 14.91 -12.60
C ALA A 673 -21.59 13.54 -13.07
N LEU A 674 -20.64 12.93 -12.35
CA LEU A 674 -20.14 11.59 -12.64
C LEU A 674 -21.27 10.55 -12.59
N ASN A 675 -22.09 10.64 -11.55
CA ASN A 675 -23.23 9.73 -11.36
C ASN A 675 -24.28 9.89 -12.46
N GLU A 676 -24.56 11.13 -12.88
CA GLU A 676 -25.45 11.39 -14.01
C GLU A 676 -24.87 10.87 -15.33
N GLU A 677 -23.57 11.05 -15.58
CA GLU A 677 -22.91 10.52 -16.78
C GLU A 677 -23.00 8.99 -16.82
N ILE A 678 -22.62 8.31 -15.73
CA ILE A 678 -22.70 6.85 -15.62
C ILE A 678 -24.15 6.37 -15.81
N ARG A 679 -25.12 7.04 -15.20
CA ARG A 679 -26.54 6.69 -15.31
C ARG A 679 -27.08 6.85 -16.74
N ASN A 680 -26.58 7.84 -17.48
CA ASN A 680 -27.08 8.17 -18.82
C ASN A 680 -26.40 7.37 -19.93
N SER A 681 -25.07 7.27 -19.90
CA SER A 681 -24.29 6.63 -20.97
C SER A 681 -23.89 5.20 -20.65
N GLY A 682 -24.00 4.77 -19.38
CA GLY A 682 -23.58 3.46 -18.92
C GLY A 682 -22.06 3.28 -18.89
N LYS A 683 -21.29 4.31 -19.24
CA LYS A 683 -19.83 4.27 -19.37
C LYS A 683 -19.23 5.60 -18.93
N ILE A 684 -17.91 5.69 -18.87
CA ILE A 684 -17.22 6.96 -18.68
C ILE A 684 -16.13 7.11 -19.73
N ASN A 685 -16.11 8.26 -20.40
CA ASN A 685 -14.94 8.74 -21.12
C ASN A 685 -14.33 9.92 -20.33
N TRP A 686 -13.16 9.70 -19.75
CA TRP A 686 -12.55 10.65 -18.83
C TRP A 686 -12.15 11.96 -19.50
N SER A 687 -11.71 11.93 -20.76
CA SER A 687 -11.33 13.16 -21.48
C SER A 687 -12.55 14.07 -21.69
N ILE A 688 -13.65 13.49 -22.18
CA ILE A 688 -14.90 14.22 -22.41
C ILE A 688 -15.49 14.71 -21.10
N PHE A 689 -15.63 13.82 -20.11
CA PHE A 689 -16.18 14.15 -18.80
C PHE A 689 -15.37 15.26 -18.11
N TRP A 690 -14.04 15.15 -18.10
CA TRP A 690 -13.20 16.13 -17.42
C TRP A 690 -13.23 17.51 -18.10
N SER A 691 -13.26 17.55 -19.44
CA SER A 691 -13.41 18.82 -20.17
C SER A 691 -14.73 19.54 -19.84
N GLN A 692 -15.81 18.79 -19.62
CA GLN A 692 -17.08 19.37 -19.15
C GLN A 692 -16.95 19.92 -17.71
N MET A 693 -16.21 19.22 -16.85
CA MET A 693 -15.94 19.68 -15.47
C MET A 693 -15.05 20.90 -15.41
N GLU A 694 -14.02 21.00 -16.24
CA GLU A 694 -13.19 22.21 -16.38
C GLU A 694 -14.05 23.43 -16.73
N LYS A 695 -15.04 23.27 -17.62
CA LYS A 695 -15.96 24.35 -17.96
C LYS A 695 -16.89 24.69 -16.79
N LYS A 696 -17.53 23.68 -16.19
CA LYS A 696 -18.51 23.86 -15.10
C LYS A 696 -17.88 24.44 -13.83
N LEU A 697 -16.64 24.08 -13.53
CA LEU A 697 -15.93 24.42 -12.29
C LEU A 697 -14.84 25.49 -12.50
N SER A 698 -14.78 26.10 -13.69
CA SER A 698 -13.77 27.11 -14.07
C SER A 698 -13.65 28.29 -13.10
N GLY A 699 -14.73 28.66 -12.40
CA GLY A 699 -14.72 29.70 -11.37
C GLY A 699 -14.02 29.31 -10.07
N ASN A 700 -13.76 28.02 -9.84
CA ASN A 700 -13.13 27.52 -8.62
C ASN A 700 -11.69 27.07 -8.92
N LYS A 701 -10.73 27.91 -8.51
CA LYS A 701 -9.29 27.67 -8.74
C LYS A 701 -8.78 26.37 -8.09
N VAL A 702 -9.47 25.86 -7.05
CA VAL A 702 -9.11 24.59 -6.39
C VAL A 702 -9.29 23.39 -7.31
N PHE A 703 -10.14 23.48 -8.34
CA PHE A 703 -10.30 22.40 -9.32
C PHE A 703 -9.00 22.05 -10.05
N ASN A 704 -8.07 23.01 -10.19
CA ASN A 704 -6.78 22.78 -10.83
C ASN A 704 -5.90 21.78 -10.06
N ASP A 705 -6.18 21.57 -8.77
CA ASP A 705 -5.47 20.60 -7.95
C ASP A 705 -6.00 19.17 -8.18
N TYR A 706 -7.18 19.01 -8.81
CA TYR A 706 -7.75 17.69 -9.09
C TYR A 706 -7.11 17.05 -10.34
N VAL A 707 -6.67 15.81 -10.18
CA VAL A 707 -6.07 15.01 -11.23
C VAL A 707 -7.06 13.91 -11.65
N SER A 708 -7.55 14.03 -12.88
CA SER A 708 -8.37 13.02 -13.54
C SER A 708 -7.61 11.71 -13.78
N PRO A 709 -8.28 10.55 -13.83
CA PRO A 709 -7.61 9.27 -14.05
C PRO A 709 -6.74 9.19 -15.30
N HIS A 710 -7.21 9.71 -16.43
CA HIS A 710 -6.46 9.70 -17.70
C HIS A 710 -5.24 10.63 -17.72
N ARG A 711 -5.14 11.57 -16.78
CA ARG A 711 -4.00 12.50 -16.62
C ARG A 711 -3.06 12.10 -15.47
N ASN A 712 -3.38 11.03 -14.74
CA ASN A 712 -2.56 10.53 -13.65
C ASN A 712 -1.49 9.57 -14.17
N LEU A 713 -0.33 10.13 -14.55
CA LEU A 713 0.76 9.36 -15.15
C LEU A 713 1.37 8.33 -14.19
N GLY A 714 1.38 8.59 -12.88
CA GLY A 714 1.75 7.61 -11.87
C GLY A 714 0.88 6.34 -11.90
N VAL A 715 -0.44 6.49 -12.01
CA VAL A 715 -1.37 5.34 -12.16
C VAL A 715 -1.14 4.62 -13.48
N VAL A 716 -1.02 5.36 -14.58
CA VAL A 716 -0.76 4.80 -15.93
C VAL A 716 0.54 3.98 -15.92
N PHE A 717 1.59 4.53 -15.30
CA PHE A 717 2.89 3.90 -15.13
C PHE A 717 2.80 2.61 -14.33
N LEU A 718 2.23 2.66 -13.11
CA LEU A 718 2.15 1.49 -12.22
C LEU A 718 1.30 0.35 -12.82
N LYS A 719 0.19 0.67 -13.47
CA LYS A 719 -0.63 -0.35 -14.15
C LYS A 719 0.13 -1.00 -15.31
N ALA A 720 0.86 -0.20 -16.10
CA ALA A 720 1.69 -0.72 -17.19
C ALA A 720 2.86 -1.56 -16.66
N TYR A 721 3.50 -1.14 -15.57
CA TYR A 721 4.56 -1.89 -14.90
C TYR A 721 4.06 -3.26 -14.42
N ASN A 722 2.94 -3.30 -13.71
CA ASN A 722 2.33 -4.55 -13.24
C ASN A 722 1.94 -5.48 -14.40
N LYS A 723 1.44 -4.93 -15.51
CA LYS A 723 1.12 -5.72 -16.71
C LYS A 723 2.35 -6.32 -17.38
N ASN A 724 3.47 -5.58 -17.44
CA ASN A 724 4.72 -6.11 -17.99
C ASN A 724 5.26 -7.27 -17.15
N LEU A 725 5.13 -7.19 -15.81
CA LEU A 725 5.51 -8.29 -14.92
C LEU A 725 4.62 -9.54 -15.05
N GLN A 726 3.36 -9.41 -15.47
CA GLN A 726 2.44 -10.54 -15.67
C GLN A 726 2.64 -11.26 -17.01
N ASN A 727 3.25 -10.58 -17.99
CA ASN A 727 3.50 -11.14 -19.33
C ASN A 727 4.89 -11.80 -19.44
N GLU A 728 5.73 -11.66 -18.40
CA GLU A 728 6.96 -12.44 -18.19
C GLU A 728 6.65 -13.69 -17.38
#